data_AF-A0A833W601-F1
#
_entry.id   AF-A0A833W601-F1
#
_cell.length_a   1.000
_cell.length_b   1.000
_cell.length_c   1.000
_cell.angle_alpha   90.00
_cell.angle_beta   90.00
_cell.angle_gamma   90.00
#
_symmetry.space_group_name_H-M   'P 1'
#
loop_
_entity.id
_entity.type
_entity.pdbx_description
1 polymer ?
#
loop_
_entity_poly.entity_id
_entity_poly.type
_entity_poly.pdbx_seq_one_letter_code
_entity_poly.pdbx_strand_id
1 'polypeptide(L)'
;MEFHVNQQRINVPLTMESIQVTDLGANVRLAVITTSLFSMRGNFTYISVGRNNHVILRTSIHKSEIIESYNPLIDTWHSAERAHSIHGYLPINITVGFKDRPFISYNTPGEHLKIGITAHARTSTNIKGLNIKAKLHQICPTCSQLYLVTKSPTYKPKTVDLFQIELSELGGQIYVKLFDCENVIPREKLIRDVFSSHRANYPIWPFLEFALTALHFLDYCTYVPPKGSCGLAAYISTIDAQRTQVSIKIFYILIVNKVKFEYIKTPSHHVLSLTHLNTESSQILQQWNIAALYEITSWMSDMIKIKATKIIPGRKILKFCLEAEKEVPWEWNFLSTKPSDSARIALNVVWGYSDTAKGKCSGSSVTLDLLGEISKDQLKNAKESQWPYEECRKQSKGKRFTPFSDACYEASRELSTLRRYQIVAQHENMPQNLINLAWKFRAFYDLIGGNSSSDSSSKKFIVTATFPKELDIGELSLNNDKIAIEYNYDIIDYFLTRTRIHKYMDLSIFKAFFGTCVVTPDNIRSIHNVTYPFHNKPEVLLLGQCYSENPKYAFTARNDLHGVSIKIYDEIDTVQIVPNQTGGAVYNNTIHIPLPQSFMFHSLGSKRVRLDSNTIDIIIPNLYLYMHWTQEQILLFFPTYLLEFSCGICALDTFDTNNLYEKLFYL
;
A
#
# COMPACT_ATOMS: atom_id res chain seq x y z
N MET A 1 0.27 25.69 -27.67
CA MET A 1 1.53 25.00 -28.04
C MET A 1 1.21 23.53 -28.26
N GLU A 2 1.64 22.99 -29.39
CA GLU A 2 1.44 21.59 -29.79
C GLU A 2 2.81 20.99 -30.09
N PHE A 3 3.07 19.78 -29.60
CA PHE A 3 4.26 19.03 -29.99
C PHE A 3 3.90 17.63 -30.43
N HIS A 4 4.59 17.17 -31.47
CA HIS A 4 4.41 15.86 -32.05
C HIS A 4 5.65 15.01 -31.80
N VAL A 5 5.43 13.73 -31.52
CA VAL A 5 6.49 12.73 -31.44
C VAL A 5 6.17 11.64 -32.44
N ASN A 6 7.15 11.27 -33.25
CA ASN A 6 7.09 10.08 -34.08
C ASN A 6 8.44 9.36 -33.93
N GLN A 7 8.42 8.22 -33.27
CA GLN A 7 9.61 7.40 -33.03
C GLN A 7 9.31 5.99 -33.51
N GLN A 8 10.17 5.48 -34.39
CA GLN A 8 10.13 4.10 -34.84
C GLN A 8 11.50 3.48 -34.64
N ARG A 9 11.53 2.24 -34.14
CA ARG A 9 12.74 1.47 -33.94
C ARG A 9 12.50 0.05 -34.40
N ILE A 10 13.35 -0.41 -35.32
CA ILE A 10 13.40 -1.80 -35.75
C ILE A 10 14.69 -2.39 -35.19
N ASN A 11 14.58 -3.51 -34.48
CA ASN A 11 15.72 -4.25 -33.95
C ASN A 11 15.68 -5.69 -34.46
N VAL A 12 16.84 -6.28 -34.63
CA VAL A 12 17.01 -7.72 -34.88
C VAL A 12 17.70 -8.32 -33.65
N PRO A 13 16.95 -8.62 -32.57
CA PRO A 13 17.55 -9.05 -31.31
C PRO A 13 18.27 -10.41 -31.40
N LEU A 14 17.90 -11.26 -32.35
CA LEU A 14 18.50 -12.59 -32.49
C LEU A 14 18.58 -12.99 -33.97
N THR A 15 19.74 -13.46 -34.38
CA THR A 15 19.93 -14.20 -35.64
C THR A 15 20.93 -15.31 -35.34
N MET A 16 20.45 -16.55 -35.40
CA MET A 16 21.25 -17.76 -35.26
C MET A 16 21.07 -18.60 -36.51
N GLU A 17 22.17 -19.06 -37.09
CA GLU A 17 22.16 -19.89 -38.29
C GLU A 17 23.25 -20.95 -38.17
N SER A 18 22.91 -22.18 -38.54
CA SER A 18 23.81 -23.32 -38.58
C SER A 18 23.54 -24.11 -39.85
N ILE A 19 24.60 -24.38 -40.60
CA ILE A 19 24.55 -25.23 -41.79
C ILE A 19 25.33 -26.50 -41.47
N GLN A 20 24.71 -27.65 -41.65
CA GLN A 20 25.30 -28.97 -41.41
C GLN A 20 25.03 -29.88 -42.60
N VAL A 21 25.83 -30.92 -42.73
CA VAL A 21 25.65 -31.94 -43.77
C VAL A 21 24.97 -33.15 -43.13
N THR A 22 23.94 -33.67 -43.79
CA THR A 22 23.24 -34.90 -43.38
C THR A 22 24.04 -36.14 -43.77
N ASP A 23 23.67 -37.31 -43.24
CA ASP A 23 24.27 -38.60 -43.60
C ASP A 23 24.18 -38.92 -45.10
N LEU A 24 23.22 -38.30 -45.81
CA LEU A 24 23.06 -38.39 -47.26
C LEU A 24 23.94 -37.42 -48.06
N GLY A 25 24.84 -36.67 -47.39
CA GLY A 25 25.68 -35.65 -48.02
C GLY A 25 24.93 -34.37 -48.41
N ALA A 26 23.66 -34.24 -48.05
CA ALA A 26 22.83 -33.08 -48.35
C ALA A 26 22.91 -32.00 -47.26
N ASN A 27 22.95 -30.74 -47.67
CA ASN A 27 22.99 -29.60 -46.75
C ASN A 27 21.65 -29.42 -46.03
N VAL A 28 21.74 -29.26 -44.70
CA VAL A 28 20.64 -28.82 -43.83
C VAL A 28 21.00 -27.48 -43.21
N ARG A 29 20.03 -26.57 -43.22
CA ARG A 29 20.11 -25.24 -42.61
C ARG A 29 19.12 -25.16 -41.46
N LEU A 30 19.62 -24.80 -40.29
CA LEU A 30 18.84 -24.49 -39.10
C LEU A 30 18.98 -23.00 -38.84
N ALA A 31 17.89 -22.25 -38.81
CA ALA A 31 17.92 -20.80 -38.58
C ALA A 31 16.84 -20.38 -37.57
N VAL A 32 17.21 -19.47 -36.66
CA VAL A 32 16.29 -18.80 -35.75
C VAL A 32 16.52 -17.29 -35.87
N ILE A 33 15.49 -16.58 -36.33
CA ILE A 33 15.55 -15.14 -36.58
C ILE A 33 14.45 -14.48 -35.76
N THR A 34 14.80 -13.47 -34.96
CA THR A 34 13.82 -12.65 -34.24
C THR A 34 13.99 -11.19 -34.63
N THR A 35 12.89 -10.53 -34.99
CA THR A 35 12.81 -9.10 -35.30
C THR A 35 11.78 -8.45 -34.39
N SER A 36 12.03 -7.19 -34.01
CA SER A 36 11.08 -6.40 -33.25
C SER A 36 10.95 -4.99 -33.83
N LEU A 37 9.73 -4.50 -33.87
CA LEU A 37 9.34 -3.18 -34.29
C LEU A 37 8.64 -2.51 -33.11
N PHE A 38 9.14 -1.37 -32.68
CA PHE A 38 8.45 -0.47 -31.75
C PHE A 38 8.18 0.85 -32.45
N SER A 39 6.94 1.34 -32.36
CA SER A 39 6.51 2.60 -32.93
C SER A 39 5.67 3.37 -31.92
N MET A 40 6.06 4.60 -31.63
CA MET A 40 5.33 5.54 -30.79
C MET A 40 5.02 6.80 -31.59
N ARG A 41 3.73 7.10 -31.75
CA ARG A 41 3.25 8.35 -32.34
C ARG A 41 2.43 9.12 -31.30
N GLY A 42 2.92 10.27 -30.88
CA GLY A 42 2.28 11.14 -29.90
C GLY A 42 1.89 12.49 -30.48
N ASN A 43 0.73 12.99 -30.10
CA ASN A 43 0.36 14.40 -30.22
C ASN A 43 0.02 14.94 -28.83
N PHE A 44 0.66 16.04 -28.46
CA PHE A 44 0.54 16.65 -27.16
C PHE A 44 0.12 18.10 -27.34
N THR A 45 -1.13 18.38 -27.01
CA THR A 45 -1.73 19.70 -27.18
C THR A 45 -1.99 20.33 -25.82
N TYR A 46 -1.51 21.56 -25.65
CA TYR A 46 -1.94 22.39 -24.53
C TYR A 46 -3.37 22.88 -24.78
N ILE A 47 -4.25 22.67 -23.80
CA ILE A 47 -5.64 23.15 -23.80
C ILE A 47 -5.82 24.11 -22.62
N SER A 48 -6.83 24.98 -22.67
CA SER A 48 -7.05 26.01 -21.62
C SER A 48 -7.16 25.44 -20.19
N VAL A 49 -7.60 24.18 -20.06
CA VAL A 49 -7.79 23.49 -18.77
C VAL A 49 -6.68 22.48 -18.45
N GLY A 50 -5.59 22.43 -19.22
CA GLY A 50 -4.48 21.49 -19.00
C GLY A 50 -3.74 21.04 -20.26
N ARG A 51 -3.41 19.75 -20.33
CA ARG A 51 -2.67 19.15 -21.45
C ARG A 51 -3.35 17.87 -21.89
N ASN A 52 -3.66 17.80 -23.17
CA ASN A 52 -4.16 16.60 -23.82
C ASN A 52 -3.00 15.82 -24.45
N ASN A 53 -2.86 14.57 -24.08
CA ASN A 53 -1.79 13.67 -24.50
C ASN A 53 -2.41 12.52 -25.27
N HIS A 54 -2.28 12.55 -26.59
CA HIS A 54 -2.74 11.49 -27.45
C HIS A 54 -1.54 10.68 -27.95
N VAL A 55 -1.36 9.45 -27.46
CA VAL A 55 -0.22 8.59 -27.79
C VAL A 55 -0.71 7.27 -28.37
N ILE A 56 -0.17 6.87 -29.51
CA ILE A 56 -0.39 5.57 -30.14
C ILE A 56 0.90 4.77 -30.04
N LEU A 57 0.85 3.70 -29.25
CA LEU A 57 1.94 2.74 -29.12
C LEU A 57 1.63 1.51 -29.96
N ARG A 58 2.60 1.11 -30.78
CA ARG A 58 2.57 -0.09 -31.61
C ARG A 58 3.83 -0.89 -31.34
N THR A 59 3.67 -2.19 -31.11
CA THR A 59 4.79 -3.13 -31.02
C THR A 59 4.50 -4.35 -31.87
N SER A 60 5.50 -4.86 -32.57
CA SER A 60 5.43 -6.11 -33.33
C SER A 60 6.71 -6.88 -33.09
N ILE A 61 6.62 -8.13 -32.66
CA ILE A 61 7.77 -9.01 -32.48
C ILE A 61 7.51 -10.25 -33.32
N HIS A 62 8.41 -10.56 -34.24
CA HIS A 62 8.35 -11.76 -35.07
C HIS A 62 9.53 -12.64 -34.78
N LYS A 63 9.29 -13.94 -34.60
CA LYS A 63 10.31 -14.98 -34.48
C LYS A 63 10.01 -16.04 -35.53
N SER A 64 11.00 -16.40 -36.34
CA SER A 64 10.92 -17.51 -37.28
C SER A 64 11.99 -18.55 -36.93
N GLU A 65 11.55 -19.80 -36.79
CA GLU A 65 12.38 -20.99 -36.61
C GLU A 65 12.27 -21.82 -37.88
N ILE A 66 13.39 -22.03 -38.57
CA ILE A 66 13.42 -22.60 -39.91
C ILE A 66 14.37 -23.80 -39.91
N ILE A 67 13.90 -24.91 -40.47
CA ILE A 67 14.70 -26.09 -40.80
C ILE A 67 14.56 -26.30 -42.30
N GLU A 68 15.64 -26.20 -43.05
CA GLU A 68 15.65 -26.42 -44.50
C GLU A 68 16.61 -27.55 -44.85
N SER A 69 16.22 -28.46 -45.72
CA SER A 69 17.06 -29.54 -46.25
C SER A 69 17.09 -29.44 -47.76
N TYR A 70 18.28 -29.43 -48.34
CA TYR A 70 18.46 -29.42 -49.77
C TYR A 70 18.30 -30.83 -50.34
N ASN A 71 17.46 -31.00 -51.36
CA ASN A 71 17.35 -32.23 -52.11
C ASN A 71 18.11 -32.12 -53.43
N PRO A 72 19.28 -32.78 -53.57
CA PRO A 72 20.09 -32.68 -54.78
C PRO A 72 19.48 -33.39 -56.00
N LEU A 73 18.54 -34.32 -55.82
CA LEU A 73 17.95 -35.11 -56.92
C LEU A 73 16.97 -34.29 -57.77
N ILE A 74 16.26 -33.35 -57.14
CA ILE A 74 15.27 -32.50 -57.80
C ILE A 74 15.68 -31.02 -57.79
N ASP A 75 16.83 -30.70 -57.18
CA ASP A 75 17.36 -29.34 -57.03
C ASP A 75 16.30 -28.42 -56.38
N THR A 76 15.90 -28.78 -55.16
CA THR A 76 14.90 -28.05 -54.36
C THR A 76 15.22 -28.11 -52.87
N TRP A 77 14.93 -27.02 -52.15
CA TRP A 77 14.97 -26.96 -50.70
C TRP A 77 13.61 -27.31 -50.10
N HIS A 78 13.58 -28.27 -49.20
CA HIS A 78 12.41 -28.58 -48.38
C HIS A 78 12.56 -27.85 -47.06
N SER A 79 11.61 -27.00 -46.71
CA SER A 79 11.65 -26.16 -45.52
C SER A 79 10.47 -26.44 -44.62
N ALA A 80 10.71 -26.52 -43.32
CA ALA A 80 9.71 -26.43 -42.26
C ALA A 80 9.98 -25.13 -41.50
N GLU A 81 8.98 -24.28 -41.43
CA GLU A 81 9.04 -22.98 -40.77
C GLU A 81 7.97 -22.89 -39.69
N ARG A 82 8.38 -22.46 -38.49
CA ARG A 82 7.50 -22.05 -37.40
C ARG A 82 7.69 -20.57 -37.13
N ALA A 83 6.66 -19.78 -37.42
CA ALA A 83 6.62 -18.36 -37.17
C ALA A 83 5.76 -18.03 -35.95
N HIS A 84 6.29 -17.25 -35.03
CA HIS A 84 5.61 -16.69 -33.87
C HIS A 84 5.58 -15.17 -33.99
N SER A 85 4.41 -14.56 -33.78
CA SER A 85 4.26 -13.11 -33.83
C SER A 85 3.50 -12.60 -32.63
N ILE A 86 3.95 -11.50 -32.04
CA ILE A 86 3.28 -10.78 -30.97
C ILE A 86 3.08 -9.34 -31.41
N HIS A 87 1.83 -8.91 -31.51
CA HIS A 87 1.44 -7.56 -31.89
C HIS A 87 0.74 -6.88 -30.72
N GLY A 88 1.16 -5.67 -30.38
CA GLY A 88 0.50 -4.82 -29.40
C GLY A 88 0.06 -3.50 -30.03
N TYR A 89 -1.17 -3.09 -29.75
CA TYR A 89 -1.73 -1.82 -30.18
C TYR A 89 -2.41 -1.11 -29.01
N LEU A 90 -1.82 0.01 -28.57
CA LEU A 90 -2.28 0.80 -27.42
C LEU A 90 -2.44 2.28 -27.79
N PRO A 91 -3.60 2.69 -28.32
CA PRO A 91 -4.00 4.08 -28.43
C PRO A 91 -4.48 4.61 -27.08
N ILE A 92 -3.73 5.55 -26.51
CA ILE A 92 -3.98 6.19 -25.22
C ILE A 92 -4.30 7.66 -25.48
N ASN A 93 -5.44 8.15 -24.99
CA ASN A 93 -5.77 9.56 -25.04
C ASN A 93 -6.06 10.05 -23.62
N ILE A 94 -5.08 10.70 -23.00
CA ILE A 94 -5.12 11.15 -21.61
C ILE A 94 -5.04 12.67 -21.55
N THR A 95 -6.05 13.30 -20.98
CA THR A 95 -6.03 14.71 -20.61
C THR A 95 -5.73 14.85 -19.12
N VAL A 96 -4.64 15.52 -18.78
CA VAL A 96 -4.28 15.89 -17.40
C VAL A 96 -4.48 17.39 -17.28
N GLY A 97 -5.16 17.86 -16.26
CA GLY A 97 -5.49 19.27 -16.20
C GLY A 97 -5.97 19.77 -14.84
N PHE A 98 -6.18 21.07 -14.80
CA PHE A 98 -6.71 21.79 -13.66
C PHE A 98 -7.73 22.79 -14.21
N LYS A 99 -9.02 22.55 -13.93
CA LYS A 99 -10.09 23.51 -14.23
C LYS A 99 -10.47 24.20 -12.92
N ASP A 100 -11.30 23.52 -12.12
CA ASP A 100 -11.65 23.93 -10.75
C ASP A 100 -10.96 23.02 -9.72
N ARG A 101 -10.60 21.81 -10.16
CA ARG A 101 -9.98 20.72 -9.38
C ARG A 101 -8.94 20.03 -10.27
N PRO A 102 -7.87 19.46 -9.70
CA PRO A 102 -6.95 18.61 -10.45
C PRO A 102 -7.72 17.40 -10.97
N PHE A 103 -7.58 17.12 -12.26
CA PHE A 103 -8.21 15.98 -12.90
C PHE A 103 -7.29 15.26 -13.87
N ILE A 104 -7.52 13.95 -13.98
CA ILE A 104 -6.94 13.10 -15.02
C ILE A 104 -8.13 12.44 -15.72
N SER A 105 -8.18 12.55 -17.04
CA SER A 105 -9.22 11.89 -17.81
C SER A 105 -8.64 11.13 -18.98
N TYR A 106 -9.28 10.03 -19.35
CA TYR A 106 -8.95 9.31 -20.56
C TYR A 106 -10.20 9.06 -21.39
N ASN A 107 -10.04 9.05 -22.70
CA ASN A 107 -11.12 8.70 -23.61
C ASN A 107 -11.03 7.20 -23.92
N THR A 108 -12.15 6.50 -23.83
CA THR A 108 -12.23 5.12 -24.30
C THR A 108 -12.12 5.12 -25.84
N PRO A 109 -11.48 4.10 -26.43
CA PRO A 109 -11.50 3.91 -27.88
C PRO A 109 -12.95 3.82 -28.41
N GLY A 110 -13.21 4.26 -29.64
CA GLY A 110 -14.53 4.10 -30.27
C GLY A 110 -14.89 2.64 -30.57
N GLU A 111 -16.13 2.35 -30.95
CA GLU A 111 -16.72 1.00 -31.09
C GLU A 111 -15.92 -0.02 -31.95
N HIS A 112 -14.99 0.43 -32.79
CA HIS A 112 -14.21 -0.44 -33.69
C HIS A 112 -12.74 -0.60 -33.29
N LEU A 113 -12.29 0.07 -32.23
CA LEU A 113 -10.90 0.07 -31.80
C LEU A 113 -10.71 -0.90 -30.63
N LYS A 114 -9.97 -1.99 -30.90
CA LYS A 114 -9.53 -2.95 -29.88
C LYS A 114 -8.16 -2.55 -29.38
N ILE A 115 -8.02 -2.38 -28.08
CA ILE A 115 -6.74 -2.07 -27.43
C ILE A 115 -6.20 -3.34 -26.82
N GLY A 116 -5.02 -3.80 -27.21
CA GLY A 116 -4.53 -5.05 -26.64
C GLY A 116 -3.34 -5.66 -27.35
N ILE A 117 -3.15 -6.94 -27.02
CA ILE A 117 -2.04 -7.76 -27.49
C ILE A 117 -2.62 -8.99 -28.19
N THR A 118 -2.09 -9.29 -29.37
CA THR A 118 -2.40 -10.49 -30.14
C THR A 118 -1.12 -11.28 -30.35
N ALA A 119 -1.06 -12.48 -29.81
CA ALA A 119 0.02 -13.43 -30.04
C ALA A 119 -0.50 -14.54 -30.95
N HIS A 120 0.24 -14.87 -32.01
CA HIS A 120 -0.12 -15.96 -32.90
C HIS A 120 1.09 -16.77 -33.35
N ALA A 121 0.83 -18.02 -33.70
CA ALA A 121 1.82 -18.94 -34.24
C ALA A 121 1.30 -19.54 -35.54
N ARG A 122 2.22 -19.79 -36.45
CA ARG A 122 1.97 -20.43 -37.74
C ARG A 122 3.06 -21.46 -37.97
N THR A 123 2.67 -22.65 -38.37
CA THR A 123 3.60 -23.68 -38.83
C THR A 123 3.31 -23.99 -40.30
N SER A 124 4.33 -23.96 -41.14
CA SER A 124 4.21 -24.30 -42.55
C SER A 124 5.37 -25.12 -43.04
N THR A 125 5.10 -25.99 -44.00
CA THR A 125 6.12 -26.62 -44.83
C THR A 125 6.09 -26.01 -46.22
N ASN A 126 7.25 -25.76 -46.80
CA ASN A 126 7.38 -25.12 -48.10
C ASN A 126 8.51 -25.75 -48.89
N ILE A 127 8.35 -25.85 -50.21
CA ILE A 127 9.39 -26.30 -51.12
C ILE A 127 9.85 -25.09 -51.95
N LYS A 128 11.14 -24.76 -51.86
CA LYS A 128 11.77 -23.62 -52.53
C LYS A 128 12.73 -24.12 -53.61
N GLY A 129 12.80 -23.44 -54.75
CA GLY A 129 13.69 -23.82 -55.85
C GLY A 129 13.27 -23.18 -57.17
N LEU A 130 14.15 -23.26 -58.16
CA LEU A 130 13.85 -22.79 -59.52
C LEU A 130 12.76 -23.66 -60.16
N ASN A 131 11.77 -23.01 -60.80
CA ASN A 131 10.66 -23.66 -61.49
C ASN A 131 9.86 -24.68 -60.65
N ILE A 132 9.74 -24.43 -59.35
CA ILE A 132 9.14 -25.39 -58.40
C ILE A 132 7.74 -25.84 -58.79
N LYS A 133 6.90 -24.93 -59.31
CA LYS A 133 5.51 -25.23 -59.69
C LYS A 133 5.45 -26.27 -60.81
N ALA A 134 6.35 -26.20 -61.78
CA ALA A 134 6.44 -27.18 -62.88
C ALA A 134 7.02 -28.51 -62.38
N LYS A 135 8.12 -28.47 -61.60
CA LYS A 135 8.75 -29.66 -61.00
C LYS A 135 7.77 -30.43 -60.09
N LEU A 136 7.00 -29.73 -59.26
CA LEU A 136 5.97 -30.32 -58.40
C LEU A 136 4.83 -30.91 -59.21
N HIS A 137 4.33 -30.20 -60.23
CA HIS A 137 3.20 -30.68 -61.04
C HIS A 137 3.52 -31.97 -61.80
N GLN A 138 4.78 -32.18 -62.21
CA GLN A 138 5.24 -33.42 -62.84
C GLN A 138 5.24 -34.63 -61.89
N ILE A 139 5.53 -34.42 -60.60
CA ILE A 139 5.66 -35.49 -59.60
C ILE A 139 4.32 -35.72 -58.87
N CYS A 140 3.62 -34.64 -58.57
CA CYS A 140 2.39 -34.62 -57.78
C CYS A 140 1.51 -33.42 -58.21
N PRO A 141 0.51 -33.64 -59.08
CA PRO A 141 -0.33 -32.56 -59.62
C PRO A 141 -1.10 -31.78 -58.55
N THR A 142 -1.37 -32.42 -57.41
CA THR A 142 -2.16 -31.89 -56.28
C THR A 142 -1.30 -31.28 -55.18
N CYS A 143 0.03 -31.39 -55.24
CA CYS A 143 0.90 -30.91 -54.19
C CYS A 143 1.02 -29.37 -54.22
N SER A 144 0.85 -28.75 -53.06
CA SER A 144 1.02 -27.32 -52.89
C SER A 144 2.48 -26.96 -52.60
N GLN A 145 2.96 -25.84 -53.14
CA GLN A 145 4.31 -25.34 -52.84
C GLN A 145 4.46 -24.99 -51.35
N LEU A 146 3.42 -24.41 -50.76
CA LEU A 146 3.36 -23.99 -49.36
C LEU A 146 2.14 -24.65 -48.72
N TYR A 147 2.40 -25.50 -47.73
CA TYR A 147 1.37 -26.17 -46.95
C TYR A 147 1.36 -25.61 -45.53
N LEU A 148 0.17 -25.21 -45.07
CA LEU A 148 -0.07 -24.80 -43.69
C LEU A 148 -0.44 -26.04 -42.87
N VAL A 149 0.30 -26.29 -41.80
CA VAL A 149 0.04 -27.47 -40.96
C VAL A 149 -1.23 -27.24 -40.16
N THR A 150 -2.27 -28.04 -40.41
CA THR A 150 -3.53 -28.02 -39.66
C THR A 150 -3.61 -29.17 -38.67
N LYS A 151 -4.45 -29.04 -37.62
CA LYS A 151 -4.60 -30.06 -36.57
C LYS A 151 -5.28 -31.34 -37.09
N SER A 152 -6.25 -31.18 -37.99
CA SER A 152 -6.90 -32.26 -38.73
C SER A 152 -7.62 -31.68 -39.95
N PRO A 153 -7.66 -32.37 -41.11
CA PRO A 153 -8.40 -31.92 -42.29
C PRO A 153 -9.93 -31.83 -42.08
N THR A 154 -10.46 -32.42 -41.01
CA THR A 154 -11.90 -32.39 -40.67
C THR A 154 -12.25 -31.43 -39.53
N TYR A 155 -11.26 -30.77 -38.93
CA TYR A 155 -11.49 -29.88 -37.79
C TYR A 155 -12.18 -28.60 -38.25
N LYS A 156 -13.27 -28.20 -37.57
CA LYS A 156 -13.95 -26.94 -37.86
C LYS A 156 -13.39 -25.86 -36.94
N PRO A 157 -12.84 -24.76 -37.48
CA PRO A 157 -12.28 -23.71 -36.65
C PRO A 157 -13.33 -23.07 -35.76
N LYS A 158 -13.04 -22.97 -34.47
CA LYS A 158 -13.90 -22.26 -33.50
C LYS A 158 -13.06 -21.28 -32.69
N THR A 159 -13.45 -20.00 -32.74
CA THR A 159 -12.97 -19.01 -31.77
C THR A 159 -13.59 -19.33 -30.42
N VAL A 160 -12.76 -19.51 -29.39
CA VAL A 160 -13.20 -19.78 -28.02
C VAL A 160 -12.90 -18.57 -27.16
N ASP A 161 -13.92 -18.04 -26.50
CA ASP A 161 -13.77 -16.99 -25.51
C ASP A 161 -13.36 -17.64 -24.18
N LEU A 162 -12.11 -17.41 -23.76
CA LEU A 162 -11.54 -17.99 -22.54
C LEU A 162 -11.94 -17.20 -21.30
N PHE A 163 -12.05 -15.87 -21.45
CA PHE A 163 -12.35 -14.98 -20.36
C PHE A 163 -13.02 -13.70 -20.85
N GLN A 164 -14.07 -13.27 -20.16
CA GLN A 164 -14.76 -12.02 -20.38
C GLN A 164 -15.12 -11.40 -19.04
N ILE A 165 -14.61 -10.19 -18.77
CA ILE A 165 -14.99 -9.38 -17.62
C ILE A 165 -15.47 -8.01 -18.10
N GLU A 166 -16.63 -7.59 -17.61
CA GLU A 166 -17.15 -6.25 -17.81
C GLU A 166 -16.61 -5.30 -16.73
N LEU A 167 -15.99 -4.19 -17.16
CA LEU A 167 -15.51 -3.11 -16.30
C LEU A 167 -16.33 -1.84 -16.60
N SER A 168 -17.61 -1.86 -16.17
CA SER A 168 -18.57 -0.79 -16.42
C SER A 168 -18.10 0.58 -15.88
N GLU A 169 -17.34 0.58 -14.78
CA GLU A 169 -16.69 1.77 -14.19
C GLU A 169 -15.70 2.46 -15.13
N LEU A 170 -15.00 1.67 -15.94
CA LEU A 170 -13.96 2.13 -16.87
C LEU A 170 -14.48 2.19 -18.32
N GLY A 171 -15.77 1.90 -18.53
CA GLY A 171 -16.41 1.91 -19.84
C GLY A 171 -15.91 0.83 -20.80
N GLY A 172 -15.26 -0.21 -20.29
CA GLY A 172 -14.59 -1.24 -21.09
C GLY A 172 -14.93 -2.66 -20.69
N GLN A 173 -14.64 -3.62 -21.57
CA GLN A 173 -14.69 -5.05 -21.33
C GLN A 173 -13.35 -5.66 -21.69
N ILE A 174 -12.83 -6.52 -20.82
CA ILE A 174 -11.62 -7.29 -21.08
C ILE A 174 -12.02 -8.62 -21.70
N TYR A 175 -11.47 -8.90 -22.87
CA TYR A 175 -11.63 -10.16 -23.58
C TYR A 175 -10.30 -10.88 -23.69
N VAL A 176 -10.31 -12.18 -23.39
CA VAL A 176 -9.24 -13.11 -23.76
C VAL A 176 -9.84 -14.17 -24.66
N LYS A 177 -9.44 -14.16 -25.94
CA LYS A 177 -9.95 -15.04 -26.98
C LYS A 177 -8.84 -15.93 -27.52
N LEU A 178 -9.12 -17.22 -27.65
CA LEU A 178 -8.34 -18.13 -28.46
C LEU A 178 -8.97 -18.15 -29.86
N PHE A 179 -8.22 -17.72 -30.87
CA PHE A 179 -8.65 -17.79 -32.26
C PHE A 179 -7.89 -18.89 -33.00
N ASP A 180 -8.62 -19.57 -33.87
CA ASP A 180 -8.18 -20.82 -34.50
C ASP A 180 -7.69 -20.60 -35.94
N CYS A 181 -6.82 -21.50 -36.40
CA CYS A 181 -5.95 -21.39 -37.57
C CYS A 181 -6.62 -21.13 -38.92
N GLU A 182 -7.92 -21.36 -39.08
CA GLU A 182 -8.50 -21.57 -40.42
C GLU A 182 -9.51 -20.50 -40.88
N ASN A 183 -9.73 -19.44 -40.10
CA ASN A 183 -10.64 -18.37 -40.52
C ASN A 183 -9.99 -17.48 -41.60
N VAL A 184 -10.44 -17.64 -42.84
CA VAL A 184 -10.09 -16.75 -43.95
C VAL A 184 -10.72 -15.39 -43.70
N ILE A 185 -9.91 -14.35 -43.48
CA ILE A 185 -10.40 -12.97 -43.50
C ILE A 185 -10.85 -12.66 -44.94
N PRO A 186 -12.13 -12.32 -45.17
CA PRO A 186 -12.63 -11.99 -46.50
C PRO A 186 -11.86 -10.79 -47.07
N ARG A 187 -11.47 -10.84 -48.36
CA ARG A 187 -10.76 -9.74 -49.03
C ARG A 187 -11.51 -8.41 -48.93
N GLU A 188 -12.84 -8.46 -49.04
CA GLU A 188 -13.72 -7.29 -48.90
C GLU A 188 -13.62 -6.63 -47.53
N LYS A 189 -13.50 -7.44 -46.46
CA LYS A 189 -13.34 -6.95 -45.09
C LYS A 189 -11.96 -6.31 -44.90
N LEU A 190 -10.91 -6.91 -45.45
CA LEU A 190 -9.54 -6.39 -45.40
C LEU A 190 -9.44 -5.02 -46.09
N ILE A 191 -9.99 -4.90 -47.29
CA ILE A 191 -10.05 -3.65 -48.06
C ILE A 191 -10.83 -2.60 -47.27
N ARG A 192 -12.01 -2.94 -46.77
CA ARG A 192 -12.83 -2.00 -45.98
C ARG A 192 -12.12 -1.53 -44.71
N ASP A 193 -11.39 -2.40 -44.02
CA ASP A 193 -10.70 -2.05 -42.79
C ASP A 193 -9.48 -1.13 -43.06
N VAL A 194 -8.78 -1.31 -44.19
CA VAL A 194 -7.70 -0.40 -44.64
C VAL A 194 -8.25 0.99 -44.99
N PHE A 195 -9.35 1.05 -45.74
CA PHE A 195 -9.96 2.32 -46.16
C PHE A 195 -10.80 3.03 -45.09
N SER A 196 -11.19 2.33 -44.01
CA SER A 196 -11.90 2.91 -42.85
C SER A 196 -10.96 3.32 -41.70
N SER A 197 -9.65 3.16 -41.88
CA SER A 197 -8.62 3.66 -40.98
C SER A 197 -8.74 5.18 -40.82
N HIS A 198 -9.37 5.62 -39.73
CA HIS A 198 -9.68 7.01 -39.41
C HIS A 198 -8.47 7.97 -39.30
N ARG A 199 -7.24 7.50 -39.60
CA ARG A 199 -5.99 8.27 -39.43
C ARG A 199 -4.91 7.89 -40.45
N ALA A 200 -5.32 7.68 -41.69
CA ALA A 200 -4.35 7.48 -42.74
C ALA A 200 -3.75 8.82 -43.18
N ASN A 201 -2.43 8.88 -43.34
CA ASN A 201 -1.73 10.07 -43.84
C ASN A 201 -1.76 10.14 -45.40
N TYR A 202 -2.33 9.15 -46.09
CA TYR A 202 -2.41 9.12 -47.55
C TYR A 202 -3.20 10.28 -48.19
N PRO A 203 -4.23 10.90 -47.56
CA PRO A 203 -4.94 12.02 -48.17
C PRO A 203 -4.16 13.34 -48.14
N ILE A 204 -3.04 13.43 -47.41
CA ILE A 204 -2.33 14.70 -47.19
C ILE A 204 -1.67 15.16 -48.49
N TRP A 205 -1.20 14.23 -49.34
CA TRP A 205 -0.49 14.53 -50.59
C TRP A 205 -1.24 13.88 -51.76
N PRO A 206 -2.13 14.61 -52.46
CA PRO A 206 -3.01 14.05 -53.50
C PRO A 206 -2.25 13.30 -54.61
N PHE A 207 -1.03 13.76 -54.94
CA PHE A 207 -0.19 13.15 -55.98
C PHE A 207 0.60 11.91 -55.50
N LEU A 208 0.74 11.70 -54.19
CA LEU A 208 1.31 10.48 -53.60
C LEU A 208 0.25 9.59 -52.95
N GLU A 209 -1.03 9.93 -53.05
CA GLU A 209 -2.13 9.25 -52.39
C GLU A 209 -2.14 7.75 -52.72
N PHE A 210 -1.95 7.38 -53.98
CA PHE A 210 -1.88 5.99 -54.40
C PHE A 210 -0.68 5.25 -53.77
N ALA A 211 0.50 5.87 -53.77
CA ALA A 211 1.71 5.28 -53.20
C ALA A 211 1.62 5.14 -51.66
N LEU A 212 1.07 6.15 -50.99
CA LEU A 212 0.86 6.16 -49.54
C LEU A 212 -0.27 5.20 -49.12
N THR A 213 -1.30 5.03 -49.97
CA THR A 213 -2.36 4.02 -49.76
C THR A 213 -1.80 2.62 -49.94
N ALA A 214 -0.96 2.39 -50.96
CA ALA A 214 -0.27 1.12 -51.15
C ALA A 214 0.67 0.80 -49.97
N LEU A 215 1.42 1.78 -49.48
CA LEU A 215 2.25 1.63 -48.27
C LEU A 215 1.41 1.37 -47.03
N HIS A 216 0.27 2.06 -46.86
CA HIS A 216 -0.65 1.82 -45.73
C HIS A 216 -1.29 0.43 -45.80
N PHE A 217 -1.64 -0.03 -46.99
CA PHE A 217 -2.14 -1.38 -47.23
C PHE A 217 -1.08 -2.44 -46.90
N LEU A 218 0.17 -2.21 -47.31
CA LEU A 218 1.31 -3.07 -46.97
C LEU A 218 1.55 -3.10 -45.46
N ASP A 219 1.57 -1.94 -44.80
CA ASP A 219 1.70 -1.79 -43.36
C ASP A 219 0.58 -2.55 -42.62
N TYR A 220 -0.67 -2.40 -43.06
CA TYR A 220 -1.82 -3.14 -42.51
C TYR A 220 -1.67 -4.67 -42.67
N CYS A 221 -1.16 -5.12 -43.82
CA CYS A 221 -0.90 -6.54 -44.06
C CYS A 221 0.22 -7.12 -43.18
N THR A 222 1.10 -6.28 -42.61
CA THR A 222 2.08 -6.75 -41.60
C THR A 222 1.46 -6.93 -40.21
N TYR A 223 0.33 -6.26 -39.94
CA TYR A 223 -0.37 -6.31 -38.66
C TYR A 223 -1.45 -7.39 -38.59
N VAL A 224 -2.08 -7.69 -39.73
CA VAL A 224 -3.08 -8.77 -39.80
C VAL A 224 -2.37 -10.12 -39.77
N PRO A 225 -2.76 -11.04 -38.87
CA PRO A 225 -2.19 -12.38 -38.85
C PRO A 225 -2.36 -13.05 -40.23
N PRO A 226 -1.29 -13.65 -40.79
CA PRO A 226 -1.37 -14.34 -42.06
C PRO A 226 -2.34 -15.53 -41.95
N LYS A 227 -2.96 -15.91 -43.07
CA LYS A 227 -3.83 -17.10 -43.15
C LYS A 227 -3.14 -18.32 -42.53
N GLY A 228 -3.85 -19.11 -41.72
CA GLY A 228 -3.29 -20.33 -41.13
C GLY A 228 -2.72 -20.20 -39.72
N SER A 229 -2.91 -19.06 -39.02
CA SER A 229 -2.31 -18.85 -37.68
C SER A 229 -3.32 -19.04 -36.54
N CYS A 230 -2.97 -19.83 -35.51
CA CYS A 230 -3.69 -19.86 -34.24
C CYS A 230 -3.08 -18.86 -33.28
N GLY A 231 -3.88 -18.35 -32.36
CA GLY A 231 -3.36 -17.38 -31.40
C GLY A 231 -4.29 -17.03 -30.26
N LEU A 232 -3.72 -16.26 -29.34
CA LEU A 232 -4.37 -15.66 -28.21
C LEU A 232 -4.48 -14.15 -28.45
N ALA A 233 -5.69 -13.61 -28.35
CA ALA A 233 -5.93 -12.18 -28.38
C ALA A 233 -6.45 -11.75 -27.00
N ALA A 234 -5.70 -10.89 -26.32
CA ALA A 234 -6.13 -10.24 -25.09
C ALA A 234 -6.35 -8.76 -25.39
N TYR A 235 -7.60 -8.29 -25.34
CA TYR A 235 -7.92 -6.91 -25.67
C TYR A 235 -9.04 -6.34 -24.81
N ILE A 236 -9.01 -5.02 -24.67
CA ILE A 236 -10.05 -4.20 -24.08
C ILE A 236 -10.88 -3.64 -25.24
N SER A 237 -12.20 -3.80 -25.17
CA SER A 237 -13.15 -3.14 -26.08
C SER A 237 -14.20 -2.37 -25.28
N THR A 238 -14.98 -1.52 -25.95
CA THR A 238 -16.10 -0.82 -25.31
C THR A 238 -17.28 -1.77 -25.07
N ILE A 239 -18.10 -1.42 -24.08
CA ILE A 239 -19.28 -2.20 -23.66
C ILE A 239 -20.40 -2.19 -24.71
N ASP A 240 -20.51 -1.13 -25.53
CA ASP A 240 -21.64 -0.96 -26.46
C ASP A 240 -21.53 -1.74 -27.78
N ALA A 241 -20.38 -2.32 -28.11
CA ALA A 241 -20.19 -3.06 -29.37
C ALA A 241 -21.12 -4.28 -29.53
N GLN A 242 -21.76 -4.77 -28.45
CA GLN A 242 -22.74 -5.86 -28.50
C GLN A 242 -24.20 -5.40 -28.48
N ARG A 243 -24.53 -4.19 -27.99
CA ARG A 243 -25.94 -3.72 -27.90
C ARG A 243 -26.45 -3.09 -29.20
N THR A 244 -25.57 -2.61 -30.07
CA THR A 244 -25.94 -1.93 -31.33
C THR A 244 -26.19 -2.88 -32.51
N GLN A 245 -26.01 -4.20 -32.37
CA GLN A 245 -26.33 -5.15 -33.45
C GLN A 245 -27.84 -5.29 -33.76
N VAL A 246 -28.73 -4.78 -32.89
CA VAL A 246 -30.19 -4.96 -33.06
C VAL A 246 -30.91 -3.74 -33.68
N SER A 247 -30.24 -2.59 -33.86
CA SER A 247 -30.88 -1.41 -34.45
C SER A 247 -30.16 -0.92 -35.70
N ILE A 248 -30.59 -1.50 -36.82
CA ILE A 248 -30.70 -0.99 -38.19
C ILE A 248 -29.86 0.25 -38.56
N LYS A 249 -29.00 0.02 -39.57
CA LYS A 249 -28.28 0.93 -40.45
C LYS A 249 -28.98 2.29 -40.69
N ILE A 250 -28.19 3.36 -40.49
CA ILE A 250 -28.12 4.67 -41.18
C ILE A 250 -27.79 5.72 -40.08
N PHE A 251 -26.64 6.37 -40.20
CA PHE A 251 -25.89 7.15 -39.18
C PHE A 251 -25.02 6.33 -38.21
N TYR A 252 -23.75 6.16 -38.59
CA TYR A 252 -22.67 5.81 -37.67
C TYR A 252 -22.41 6.99 -36.72
N ILE A 253 -23.13 7.04 -35.59
CA ILE A 253 -22.79 7.95 -34.49
C ILE A 253 -21.67 7.27 -33.68
N LEU A 254 -20.48 7.85 -33.73
CA LEU A 254 -19.28 7.28 -33.13
C LEU A 254 -19.27 7.60 -31.62
N ILE A 255 -19.87 6.75 -30.79
CA ILE A 255 -19.93 6.97 -29.34
C ILE A 255 -18.53 6.86 -28.73
N VAL A 256 -18.02 7.97 -28.20
CA VAL A 256 -16.75 8.04 -27.45
C VAL A 256 -17.07 8.32 -25.99
N ASN A 257 -16.64 7.46 -25.06
CA ASN A 257 -16.78 7.71 -23.63
C ASN A 257 -15.51 8.34 -23.05
N LYS A 258 -15.68 9.08 -21.96
CA LYS A 258 -14.61 9.75 -21.22
C LYS A 258 -14.71 9.40 -19.75
N VAL A 259 -13.64 8.86 -19.18
CA VAL A 259 -13.54 8.61 -17.75
C VAL A 259 -12.70 9.72 -17.15
N LYS A 260 -13.22 10.42 -16.14
CA LYS A 260 -12.60 11.56 -15.46
C LYS A 260 -12.42 11.25 -13.99
N PHE A 261 -11.20 11.37 -13.51
CA PHE A 261 -10.83 11.27 -12.11
C PHE A 261 -10.54 12.67 -11.57
N GLU A 262 -11.12 13.02 -10.42
CA GLU A 262 -10.97 14.32 -9.76
C GLU A 262 -10.61 14.15 -8.30
N TYR A 263 -9.78 15.05 -7.77
CA TYR A 263 -9.41 15.10 -6.36
C TYR A 263 -9.73 16.47 -5.74
N ILE A 264 -10.26 16.46 -4.52
CA ILE A 264 -10.59 17.66 -3.75
C ILE A 264 -10.13 17.47 -2.32
N LYS A 265 -9.46 18.50 -1.79
CA LYS A 265 -9.19 18.63 -0.36
C LYS A 265 -10.13 19.68 0.23
N THR A 266 -11.00 19.26 1.13
CA THR A 266 -11.82 20.13 2.00
C THR A 266 -11.08 20.24 3.35
N PRO A 267 -11.28 21.29 4.18
CA PRO A 267 -10.59 21.43 5.46
C PRO A 267 -10.69 20.20 6.38
N SER A 268 -11.81 19.46 6.33
CA SER A 268 -12.04 18.27 7.15
C SER A 268 -11.98 16.94 6.37
N HIS A 269 -12.19 16.95 5.05
CA HIS A 269 -12.36 15.71 4.28
C HIS A 269 -11.59 15.73 2.95
N HIS A 270 -11.06 14.57 2.56
CA HIS A 270 -10.54 14.29 1.23
C HIS A 270 -11.61 13.64 0.37
N VAL A 271 -11.84 14.12 -0.85
CA VAL A 271 -12.84 13.58 -1.77
C VAL A 271 -12.19 13.19 -3.10
N LEU A 272 -12.39 11.94 -3.50
CA LEU A 272 -11.98 11.38 -4.79
C LEU A 272 -13.24 11.07 -5.61
N SER A 273 -13.30 11.55 -6.85
CA SER A 273 -14.42 11.31 -7.75
C SER A 273 -13.94 10.62 -9.02
N LEU A 274 -14.60 9.55 -9.43
CA LEU A 274 -14.40 8.86 -10.70
C LEU A 274 -15.73 8.94 -11.49
N THR A 275 -15.76 9.74 -12.54
CA THR A 275 -16.95 9.97 -13.36
C THR A 275 -16.74 9.40 -14.76
N HIS A 276 -17.60 8.48 -15.16
CA HIS A 276 -17.71 7.96 -16.53
C HIS A 276 -18.79 8.74 -17.28
N LEU A 277 -18.39 9.42 -18.36
CA LEU A 277 -19.20 10.34 -19.16
C LEU A 277 -19.31 9.83 -20.60
N ASN A 278 -20.43 10.09 -21.24
CA ASN A 278 -20.50 10.10 -22.70
C ASN A 278 -19.95 11.45 -23.20
N THR A 279 -19.00 11.44 -24.14
CA THR A 279 -18.32 12.66 -24.62
C THR A 279 -19.24 13.57 -25.45
N GLU A 280 -20.20 13.00 -26.19
CA GLU A 280 -21.08 13.78 -27.07
C GLU A 280 -22.26 14.40 -26.31
N SER A 281 -22.92 13.62 -25.45
CA SER A 281 -24.07 14.11 -24.68
C SER A 281 -23.69 14.75 -23.34
N SER A 282 -22.41 14.64 -22.93
CA SER A 282 -21.93 15.01 -21.59
C SER A 282 -22.73 14.38 -20.44
N GLN A 283 -23.51 13.33 -20.71
CA GLN A 283 -24.28 12.63 -19.69
C GLN A 283 -23.38 11.72 -18.87
N ILE A 284 -23.56 11.75 -17.56
CA ILE A 284 -22.88 10.86 -16.62
C ILE A 284 -23.49 9.47 -16.77
N LEU A 285 -22.71 8.48 -17.20
CA LEU A 285 -23.13 7.08 -17.26
C LEU A 285 -23.01 6.42 -15.88
N GLN A 286 -21.92 6.72 -15.18
CA GLN A 286 -21.65 6.21 -13.85
C GLN A 286 -20.73 7.15 -13.10
N GLN A 287 -20.92 7.33 -11.81
CA GLN A 287 -20.03 8.14 -10.97
C GLN A 287 -19.79 7.45 -9.63
N TRP A 288 -18.53 7.43 -9.20
CA TRP A 288 -18.11 7.04 -7.87
C TRP A 288 -17.57 8.26 -7.14
N ASN A 289 -18.01 8.47 -5.90
CA ASN A 289 -17.44 9.48 -5.01
C ASN A 289 -17.03 8.82 -3.70
N ILE A 290 -15.78 9.00 -3.30
CA ILE A 290 -15.20 8.50 -2.05
C ILE A 290 -14.79 9.72 -1.23
N ALA A 291 -15.40 9.91 -0.06
CA ALA A 291 -15.03 10.92 0.91
C ALA A 291 -14.40 10.25 2.13
N ALA A 292 -13.25 10.74 2.58
CA ALA A 292 -12.55 10.24 3.75
C ALA A 292 -12.24 11.38 4.73
N LEU A 293 -12.53 11.15 6.01
CA LEU A 293 -12.22 12.00 7.17
C LEU A 293 -11.23 11.23 8.04
N TYR A 294 -10.18 11.90 8.51
CA TYR A 294 -9.27 11.39 9.53
C TYR A 294 -9.12 12.41 10.65
N GLU A 295 -9.43 12.02 11.88
CA GLU A 295 -9.34 12.86 13.06
C GLU A 295 -8.51 12.15 14.13
N ILE A 296 -7.57 12.87 14.74
CA ILE A 296 -6.75 12.37 15.85
C ILE A 296 -7.37 12.89 17.15
N THR A 297 -7.80 12.00 18.03
CA THR A 297 -8.48 12.35 19.30
C THR A 297 -7.52 12.29 20.49
N SER A 298 -6.47 11.48 20.44
CA SER A 298 -5.40 11.42 21.44
C SER A 298 -4.07 10.99 20.80
N TRP A 299 -3.00 10.82 21.59
CA TRP A 299 -1.72 10.29 21.11
C TRP A 299 -1.85 8.92 20.43
N MET A 300 -2.72 8.05 20.96
CA MET A 300 -2.94 6.70 20.45
C MET A 300 -4.37 6.46 19.96
N SER A 301 -5.24 7.47 20.01
CA SER A 301 -6.65 7.38 19.60
C SER A 301 -6.90 8.17 18.33
N ASP A 302 -7.61 7.55 17.38
CA ASP A 302 -7.95 8.16 16.10
C ASP A 302 -9.27 7.62 15.54
N MET A 303 -9.85 8.39 14.63
CA MET A 303 -11.13 8.11 14.00
C MET A 303 -11.02 8.29 12.48
N ILE A 304 -11.45 7.28 11.74
CA ILE A 304 -11.51 7.28 10.28
C ILE A 304 -12.97 7.12 9.85
N LYS A 305 -13.48 8.03 9.03
CA LYS A 305 -14.79 7.90 8.38
C LYS A 305 -14.64 7.90 6.87
N ILE A 306 -15.01 6.82 6.21
CA ILE A 306 -15.01 6.71 4.75
C ILE A 306 -16.45 6.56 4.28
N LYS A 307 -16.85 7.37 3.31
CA LYS A 307 -18.13 7.28 2.63
C LYS A 307 -17.91 7.16 1.13
N ALA A 308 -18.21 6.00 0.56
CA ALA A 308 -18.22 5.76 -0.87
C ALA A 308 -19.66 5.74 -1.40
N THR A 309 -19.89 6.34 -2.56
CA THR A 309 -21.20 6.37 -3.21
C THR A 309 -21.04 6.07 -4.70
N LYS A 310 -21.87 5.17 -5.23
CA LYS A 310 -21.97 4.83 -6.65
C LYS A 310 -23.31 5.31 -7.17
N ILE A 311 -23.26 6.22 -8.15
CA ILE A 311 -24.40 6.85 -8.78
C ILE A 311 -24.48 6.33 -10.22
N ILE A 312 -25.63 5.77 -10.60
CA ILE A 312 -25.97 5.40 -11.97
C ILE A 312 -27.32 6.07 -12.26
N PRO A 313 -27.47 6.87 -13.34
CA PRO A 313 -28.74 7.50 -13.66
C PRO A 313 -29.88 6.47 -13.78
N GLY A 314 -31.05 6.79 -13.23
CA GLY A 314 -32.22 5.92 -13.26
C GLY A 314 -32.18 4.70 -12.34
N ARG A 315 -31.10 4.51 -11.56
CA ARG A 315 -31.00 3.46 -10.52
C ARG A 315 -30.83 4.06 -9.13
N LYS A 316 -31.15 3.28 -8.11
CA LYS A 316 -30.87 3.65 -6.72
C LYS A 316 -29.35 3.77 -6.49
N ILE A 317 -28.96 4.74 -5.68
CA ILE A 317 -27.56 5.06 -5.37
C ILE A 317 -27.06 4.06 -4.35
N LEU A 318 -25.97 3.36 -4.66
CA LEU A 318 -25.32 2.48 -3.68
C LEU A 318 -24.43 3.32 -2.77
N LYS A 319 -24.63 3.22 -1.46
CA LYS A 319 -23.81 3.86 -0.43
C LYS A 319 -23.03 2.80 0.34
N PHE A 320 -21.81 3.13 0.70
CA PHE A 320 -20.95 2.37 1.59
C PHE A 320 -20.33 3.35 2.59
N CYS A 321 -20.54 3.11 3.88
CA CYS A 321 -19.95 3.87 4.97
C CYS A 321 -19.10 2.93 5.83
N LEU A 322 -17.91 3.40 6.17
CA LEU A 322 -17.00 2.79 7.12
C LEU A 322 -16.68 3.83 8.17
N GLU A 323 -16.93 3.51 9.43
CA GLU A 323 -16.50 4.31 10.57
C GLU A 323 -15.63 3.39 11.45
N ALA A 324 -14.39 3.78 11.64
CA ALA A 324 -13.43 3.07 12.49
C ALA A 324 -12.96 4.04 13.55
N GLU A 325 -13.25 3.73 14.80
CA GLU A 325 -12.84 4.51 15.97
C GLU A 325 -11.91 3.64 16.82
N LYS A 326 -10.73 4.17 17.10
CA LYS A 326 -9.73 3.54 17.94
C LYS A 326 -9.54 4.42 19.16
N GLU A 327 -9.88 3.90 20.32
CA GLU A 327 -9.74 4.55 21.61
C GLU A 327 -8.74 3.75 22.45
N VAL A 328 -7.56 4.31 22.66
CA VAL A 328 -6.54 3.71 23.51
C VAL A 328 -6.22 4.72 24.62
N PRO A 329 -6.53 4.40 25.89
CA PRO A 329 -6.17 5.27 27.00
C PRO A 329 -4.65 5.29 27.11
N TRP A 330 -4.05 6.44 26.79
CA TRP A 330 -2.61 6.62 26.86
C TRP A 330 -2.27 7.49 28.07
N GLU A 331 -1.50 6.92 29.00
CA GLU A 331 -1.00 7.65 30.17
C GLU A 331 0.46 8.05 29.94
N TRP A 332 0.75 9.34 30.16
CA TRP A 332 2.10 9.88 30.07
C TRP A 332 2.91 9.78 31.36
N ASN A 333 2.29 9.33 32.46
CA ASN A 333 3.02 8.96 33.67
C ASN A 333 3.94 7.79 33.33
N PHE A 334 5.24 8.02 33.42
CA PHE A 334 6.25 7.03 33.02
C PHE A 334 6.07 5.70 33.75
N LEU A 335 5.80 5.77 35.06
CA LEU A 335 5.39 4.65 35.89
C LEU A 335 4.12 4.98 36.66
N SER A 336 3.26 3.98 36.81
CA SER A 336 2.03 4.07 37.59
C SER A 336 1.63 2.67 38.07
N THR A 337 1.22 2.59 39.33
CA THR A 337 0.63 1.38 39.91
C THR A 337 -0.90 1.34 39.78
N LYS A 338 -1.50 2.30 39.07
CA LYS A 338 -2.92 2.25 38.75
C LYS A 338 -3.12 1.28 37.58
N PRO A 339 -4.15 0.43 37.58
CA PRO A 339 -4.52 -0.34 36.39
C PRO A 339 -4.94 0.60 35.27
N SER A 340 -4.51 0.34 34.03
CA SER A 340 -4.98 1.08 32.86
C SER A 340 -6.44 0.79 32.52
N ASP A 341 -7.10 1.81 31.98
CA ASP A 341 -8.45 1.69 31.42
C ASP A 341 -8.47 0.77 30.19
N SER A 342 -9.67 0.34 29.79
CA SER A 342 -9.86 -0.52 28.62
C SER A 342 -9.56 0.22 27.31
N ALA A 343 -8.94 -0.48 26.37
CA ALA A 343 -8.80 -0.01 25.00
C ALA A 343 -9.97 -0.54 24.16
N ARG A 344 -10.49 0.27 23.24
CA ARG A 344 -11.62 -0.07 22.39
C ARG A 344 -11.34 0.23 20.93
N ILE A 345 -11.69 -0.69 20.04
CA ILE A 345 -11.70 -0.46 18.59
C ILE A 345 -13.10 -0.79 18.09
N ALA A 346 -13.84 0.24 17.71
CA ALA A 346 -15.18 0.11 17.15
C ALA A 346 -15.12 0.28 15.62
N LEU A 347 -15.53 -0.75 14.89
CA LEU A 347 -15.71 -0.73 13.45
C LEU A 347 -17.20 -0.80 13.15
N ASN A 348 -17.70 0.13 12.34
CA ASN A 348 -19.06 0.13 11.85
C ASN A 348 -19.05 0.23 10.31
N VAL A 349 -19.47 -0.84 9.66
CA VAL A 349 -19.57 -0.94 8.20
C VAL A 349 -21.04 -0.99 7.83
N VAL A 350 -21.51 -0.04 7.01
CA VAL A 350 -22.92 0.00 6.57
C VAL A 350 -22.96 0.21 5.07
N TRP A 351 -23.69 -0.64 4.34
CA TRP A 351 -23.87 -0.50 2.91
C TRP A 351 -25.29 -0.83 2.45
N GLY A 352 -25.72 -0.17 1.38
CA GLY A 352 -27.05 -0.39 0.84
C GLY A 352 -27.45 0.64 -0.21
N TYR A 353 -28.62 0.42 -0.81
CA TYR A 353 -29.17 1.31 -1.83
C TYR A 353 -30.01 2.43 -1.18
N SER A 354 -29.91 3.64 -1.72
CA SER A 354 -30.59 4.85 -1.24
C SER A 354 -31.02 5.73 -2.40
N ASP A 355 -32.06 6.55 -2.21
CA ASP A 355 -32.57 7.44 -3.25
C ASP A 355 -31.75 8.74 -3.38
N THR A 356 -30.97 9.10 -2.36
CA THR A 356 -30.16 10.32 -2.34
C THR A 356 -28.69 10.01 -2.05
N ALA A 357 -27.73 10.79 -2.56
CA ALA A 357 -26.31 10.64 -2.21
C ALA A 357 -25.98 11.23 -0.83
N LYS A 358 -26.75 12.24 -0.39
CA LYS A 358 -26.63 12.90 0.92
C LYS A 358 -27.28 12.05 2.03
N GLY A 359 -26.96 12.34 3.28
CA GLY A 359 -27.50 11.63 4.46
C GLY A 359 -26.71 10.38 4.89
N LYS A 360 -27.24 9.71 5.91
CA LYS A 360 -26.67 8.52 6.55
C LYS A 360 -26.73 7.30 5.62
N CYS A 361 -25.83 6.33 5.85
CA CYS A 361 -25.90 5.02 5.22
C CYS A 361 -26.95 4.14 5.92
N SER A 362 -27.62 3.29 5.15
CA SER A 362 -28.60 2.33 5.63
C SER A 362 -28.56 1.07 4.77
N GLY A 363 -29.03 -0.06 5.31
CA GLY A 363 -29.06 -1.34 4.60
C GLY A 363 -28.47 -2.48 5.43
N SER A 364 -27.50 -3.18 4.85
CA SER A 364 -26.71 -4.19 5.54
C SER A 364 -25.68 -3.52 6.43
N SER A 365 -25.47 -4.04 7.62
CA SER A 365 -24.51 -3.50 8.57
C SER A 365 -23.70 -4.61 9.24
N VAL A 366 -22.46 -4.28 9.57
CA VAL A 366 -21.57 -5.08 10.40
C VAL A 366 -20.92 -4.15 11.40
N THR A 367 -21.13 -4.42 12.69
CA THR A 367 -20.43 -3.74 13.77
C THR A 367 -19.47 -4.73 14.42
N LEU A 368 -18.22 -4.30 14.62
CA LEU A 368 -17.21 -5.04 15.37
C LEU A 368 -16.76 -4.14 16.50
N ASP A 369 -16.84 -4.62 17.72
CA ASP A 369 -16.37 -3.92 18.90
C ASP A 369 -15.30 -4.78 19.57
N LEU A 370 -14.03 -4.38 19.44
CA LEU A 370 -12.91 -5.04 20.09
C LEU A 370 -12.58 -4.27 21.37
N LEU A 371 -12.71 -4.94 22.51
CA LEU A 371 -12.36 -4.43 23.83
C LEU A 371 -11.13 -5.17 24.35
N GLY A 372 -10.06 -4.45 24.68
CA GLY A 372 -8.92 -4.95 25.43
C GLY A 372 -8.98 -4.46 26.86
N GLU A 373 -8.86 -5.36 27.84
CA GLU A 373 -8.86 -5.03 29.26
C GLU A 373 -7.79 -5.81 30.04
N ILE A 374 -7.48 -5.31 31.22
CA ILE A 374 -6.66 -6.03 32.20
C ILE A 374 -7.50 -7.19 32.72
N SER A 375 -6.91 -8.38 32.74
CA SER A 375 -7.59 -9.59 33.22
C SER A 375 -7.89 -9.51 34.73
N LYS A 376 -8.92 -10.22 35.17
CA LYS A 376 -9.28 -10.27 36.60
C LYS A 376 -8.16 -10.89 37.45
N ASP A 377 -7.44 -11.86 36.89
CA ASP A 377 -6.33 -12.52 37.57
C ASP A 377 -5.14 -11.58 37.76
N GLN A 378 -4.83 -10.73 36.77
CA GLN A 378 -3.84 -9.66 36.94
C GLN A 378 -4.20 -8.73 38.10
N LEU A 379 -5.46 -8.29 38.19
CA LEU A 379 -5.91 -7.41 39.27
C LEU A 379 -5.88 -8.09 40.64
N LYS A 380 -6.09 -9.41 40.69
CA LYS A 380 -5.97 -10.20 41.92
C LYS A 380 -4.51 -10.32 42.34
N ASN A 381 -3.63 -10.73 41.42
CA ASN A 381 -2.19 -10.87 41.66
C ASN A 381 -1.56 -9.53 42.08
N ALA A 382 -2.01 -8.42 41.49
CA ALA A 382 -1.56 -7.08 41.87
C ALA A 382 -1.86 -6.74 43.35
N LYS A 383 -2.85 -7.36 43.98
CA LYS A 383 -3.19 -7.17 45.40
C LYS A 383 -2.43 -8.13 46.33
N GLU A 384 -1.87 -9.21 45.81
CA GLU A 384 -1.14 -10.19 46.59
C GLU A 384 0.24 -9.64 47.02
N SER A 385 0.78 -10.20 48.10
CA SER A 385 2.14 -9.90 48.59
C SER A 385 3.16 -10.72 47.80
N GLN A 386 3.33 -10.35 46.54
CA GLN A 386 4.28 -10.96 45.63
C GLN A 386 5.13 -9.89 44.96
N TRP A 387 6.35 -10.27 44.57
CA TRP A 387 7.16 -9.45 43.68
C TRP A 387 6.49 -9.42 42.29
N PRO A 388 6.38 -8.27 41.60
CA PRO A 388 6.99 -6.97 41.92
C PRO A 388 6.11 -6.01 42.75
N TYR A 389 4.84 -6.36 42.99
CA TYR A 389 3.83 -5.45 43.54
C TYR A 389 4.10 -5.04 44.99
N GLU A 390 4.50 -5.97 45.86
CA GLU A 390 4.76 -5.67 47.27
C GLU A 390 5.92 -4.69 47.45
N GLU A 391 7.02 -4.96 46.75
CA GLU A 391 8.24 -4.14 46.82
C GLU A 391 7.98 -2.74 46.26
N CYS A 392 7.25 -2.63 45.14
CA CYS A 392 6.87 -1.32 44.63
C CYS A 392 5.97 -0.54 45.59
N ARG A 393 5.02 -1.21 46.27
CA ARG A 393 4.17 -0.56 47.30
C ARG A 393 5.00 -0.05 48.48
N LYS A 394 6.00 -0.82 48.93
CA LYS A 394 6.93 -0.39 50.00
C LYS A 394 7.73 0.83 49.57
N GLN A 395 8.30 0.81 48.36
CA GLN A 395 9.12 1.90 47.83
C GLN A 395 8.34 3.17 47.50
N SER A 396 7.05 3.02 47.16
CA SER A 396 6.10 4.12 46.92
C SER A 396 5.44 4.65 48.21
N LYS A 397 5.63 3.97 49.35
CA LYS A 397 4.95 4.35 50.60
C LYS A 397 5.39 5.74 51.06
N GLY A 398 4.42 6.62 51.27
CA GLY A 398 4.67 8.01 51.68
C GLY A 398 5.12 8.95 50.53
N LYS A 399 5.18 8.44 49.29
CA LYS A 399 5.48 9.23 48.09
C LYS A 399 4.20 9.48 47.30
N ARG A 400 4.12 10.62 46.58
CA ARG A 400 3.00 10.95 45.69
C ARG A 400 3.15 10.35 44.29
N PHE A 401 4.33 9.80 43.99
CA PHE A 401 4.69 9.19 42.72
C PHE A 401 5.12 7.72 42.85
N THR A 402 5.14 7.02 41.73
CA THR A 402 5.71 5.67 41.60
C THR A 402 7.20 5.80 41.23
N PRO A 403 8.15 5.43 42.10
CA PRO A 403 9.58 5.62 41.84
C PRO A 403 10.08 4.72 40.70
N PHE A 404 11.10 5.19 39.98
CA PHE A 404 11.76 4.38 38.95
C PHE A 404 12.73 3.36 39.55
N SER A 405 12.17 2.22 39.93
CA SER A 405 12.88 1.02 40.39
C SER A 405 12.44 -0.19 39.59
N ASP A 406 13.24 -1.27 39.62
CA ASP A 406 12.94 -2.48 38.85
C ASP A 406 11.57 -3.08 39.24
N ALA A 407 11.24 -3.07 40.54
CA ALA A 407 9.94 -3.52 41.03
C ALA A 407 8.80 -2.63 40.50
N CYS A 408 8.94 -1.31 40.57
CA CYS A 408 7.89 -0.41 40.10
C CYS A 408 7.76 -0.36 38.58
N TYR A 409 8.85 -0.58 37.85
CA TYR A 409 8.84 -0.76 36.40
C TYR A 409 8.02 -1.98 36.01
N GLU A 410 8.32 -3.14 36.59
CA GLU A 410 7.63 -4.40 36.30
C GLU A 410 6.15 -4.36 36.74
N ALA A 411 5.85 -3.80 37.91
CA ALA A 411 4.47 -3.62 38.35
C ALA A 411 3.66 -2.72 37.40
N SER A 412 4.28 -1.63 36.92
CA SER A 412 3.64 -0.72 35.98
C SER A 412 3.47 -1.33 34.58
N ARG A 413 4.43 -2.13 34.14
CA ARG A 413 4.39 -2.89 32.88
C ARG A 413 3.19 -3.84 32.88
N GLU A 414 3.06 -4.66 33.91
CA GLU A 414 1.94 -5.62 34.01
C GLU A 414 0.58 -4.93 34.11
N LEU A 415 0.48 -3.83 34.85
CA LEU A 415 -0.76 -3.05 35.00
C LEU A 415 -1.09 -2.14 33.80
N SER A 416 -0.24 -2.12 32.78
CA SER A 416 -0.49 -1.44 31.49
C SER A 416 -0.66 -2.41 30.33
N THR A 417 -0.43 -3.71 30.56
CA THR A 417 -0.51 -4.75 29.53
C THR A 417 -1.90 -5.38 29.55
N LEU A 418 -2.65 -5.18 28.47
CA LEU A 418 -3.98 -5.76 28.30
C LEU A 418 -3.83 -7.24 27.93
N ARG A 419 -4.41 -8.13 28.73
CA ARG A 419 -4.31 -9.59 28.53
C ARG A 419 -5.63 -10.25 28.20
N ARG A 420 -6.75 -9.55 28.32
CA ARG A 420 -8.08 -10.06 27.95
C ARG A 420 -8.66 -9.23 26.82
N TYR A 421 -8.96 -9.89 25.71
CA TYR A 421 -9.50 -9.27 24.50
C TYR A 421 -10.86 -9.87 24.20
N GLN A 422 -11.86 -9.03 23.97
CA GLN A 422 -13.21 -9.43 23.62
C GLN A 422 -13.60 -8.77 22.30
N ILE A 423 -13.96 -9.58 21.31
CA ILE A 423 -14.52 -9.13 20.04
C ILE A 423 -16.02 -9.42 20.06
N VAL A 424 -16.82 -8.37 19.95
CA VAL A 424 -18.26 -8.46 19.76
C VAL A 424 -18.59 -8.07 18.32
N ALA A 425 -18.90 -9.07 17.50
CA ALA A 425 -19.35 -8.85 16.14
C ALA A 425 -20.88 -8.95 16.07
N GLN A 426 -21.55 -7.94 15.50
CA GLN A 426 -22.97 -7.98 15.22
C GLN A 426 -23.20 -7.66 13.74
N HIS A 427 -24.20 -8.32 13.13
CA HIS A 427 -24.53 -8.07 11.74
C HIS A 427 -26.02 -8.03 11.49
N GLU A 428 -26.43 -7.22 10.51
CA GLU A 428 -27.82 -7.14 10.05
C GLU A 428 -27.87 -7.23 8.53
N ASN A 429 -28.88 -7.95 8.02
CA ASN A 429 -29.17 -8.08 6.58
C ASN A 429 -27.95 -8.50 5.72
N MET A 430 -27.12 -9.43 6.23
CA MET A 430 -25.92 -9.90 5.54
C MET A 430 -26.22 -10.83 4.36
N PRO A 431 -25.55 -10.69 3.20
CA PRO A 431 -25.62 -11.65 2.11
C PRO A 431 -25.12 -13.04 2.52
N GLN A 432 -25.76 -14.11 2.01
CA GLN A 432 -25.42 -15.50 2.34
C GLN A 432 -23.94 -15.85 2.12
N ASN A 433 -23.32 -15.30 1.09
CA ASN A 433 -21.90 -15.54 0.79
C ASN A 433 -20.96 -15.03 1.90
N LEU A 434 -21.33 -13.95 2.59
CA LEU A 434 -20.55 -13.43 3.72
C LEU A 434 -20.84 -14.18 5.02
N ILE A 435 -22.09 -14.65 5.19
CA ILE A 435 -22.46 -15.55 6.29
C ILE A 435 -21.61 -16.84 6.25
N ASN A 436 -21.32 -17.37 5.05
CA ASN A 436 -20.43 -18.53 4.88
C ASN A 436 -19.01 -18.32 5.43
N LEU A 437 -18.50 -17.08 5.49
CA LEU A 437 -17.19 -16.82 6.11
C LEU A 437 -17.25 -16.95 7.62
N ALA A 438 -18.33 -16.49 8.25
CA ALA A 438 -18.56 -16.69 9.68
C ALA A 438 -18.65 -18.19 10.02
N TRP A 439 -19.26 -18.99 9.14
CA TRP A 439 -19.29 -20.45 9.26
C TRP A 439 -17.90 -21.08 9.18
N LYS A 440 -17.02 -20.62 8.28
CA LYS A 440 -15.65 -21.12 8.21
C LYS A 440 -14.85 -20.81 9.48
N PHE A 441 -15.06 -19.63 10.07
CA PHE A 441 -14.44 -19.28 11.34
C PHE A 441 -14.94 -20.16 12.49
N ARG A 442 -16.26 -20.41 12.57
CA ARG A 442 -16.84 -21.36 13.55
C ARG A 442 -16.27 -22.77 13.37
N ALA A 443 -16.22 -23.27 12.13
CA ALA A 443 -15.66 -24.58 11.84
C ALA A 443 -14.18 -24.72 12.23
N PHE A 444 -13.41 -23.64 12.10
CA PHE A 444 -12.03 -23.60 12.59
C PHE A 444 -11.97 -23.67 14.12
N TYR A 445 -12.84 -22.94 14.83
CA TYR A 445 -12.94 -23.01 16.30
C TYR A 445 -13.33 -24.42 16.79
N ASP A 446 -14.27 -25.08 16.12
CA ASP A 446 -14.65 -26.45 16.47
C ASP A 446 -13.50 -27.45 16.18
N LEU A 447 -12.73 -27.22 15.11
CA LEU A 447 -11.58 -28.06 14.75
C LEU A 447 -10.48 -28.04 15.83
N ILE A 448 -10.27 -26.90 16.50
CA ILE A 448 -9.28 -26.75 17.57
C ILE A 448 -9.79 -27.21 18.94
N GLY A 449 -10.90 -27.96 18.98
CA GLY A 449 -11.44 -28.59 20.19
C GLY A 449 -12.60 -27.84 20.83
N GLY A 450 -13.12 -26.80 20.18
CA GLY A 450 -14.31 -26.08 20.62
C GLY A 450 -15.60 -26.86 20.36
N ASN A 451 -16.66 -26.50 21.08
CA ASN A 451 -18.01 -26.98 20.85
C ASN A 451 -18.93 -25.79 20.66
N SER A 452 -18.94 -25.21 19.45
CA SER A 452 -19.87 -24.15 19.13
C SER A 452 -21.30 -24.71 19.06
N SER A 453 -22.08 -24.54 20.13
CA SER A 453 -23.50 -24.91 20.13
C SER A 453 -24.20 -24.20 18.97
N SER A 454 -24.93 -24.97 18.17
CA SER A 454 -25.40 -24.66 16.82
C SER A 454 -26.55 -23.64 16.76
N ASP A 455 -26.39 -22.46 17.33
CA ASP A 455 -27.34 -21.38 17.05
C ASP A 455 -26.97 -20.71 15.72
N SER A 456 -27.42 -21.35 14.63
CA SER A 456 -27.25 -20.92 13.24
C SER A 456 -27.84 -19.54 12.94
N SER A 457 -28.60 -18.98 13.88
CA SER A 457 -29.40 -17.76 13.73
C SER A 457 -28.85 -16.54 14.51
N SER A 458 -27.84 -16.72 15.36
CA SER A 458 -27.37 -15.62 16.21
C SER A 458 -26.67 -14.53 15.37
N LYS A 459 -27.30 -13.36 15.32
CA LYS A 459 -26.77 -12.14 14.68
C LYS A 459 -25.54 -11.56 15.39
N LYS A 460 -25.13 -12.16 16.51
CA LYS A 460 -24.10 -11.68 17.42
C LYS A 460 -23.12 -12.82 17.74
N PHE A 461 -21.84 -12.52 17.61
CA PHE A 461 -20.73 -13.42 17.91
C PHE A 461 -19.84 -12.74 18.93
N ILE A 462 -19.51 -13.44 20.02
CA ILE A 462 -18.62 -12.95 21.06
C ILE A 462 -17.43 -13.90 21.13
N VAL A 463 -16.24 -13.39 20.82
CA VAL A 463 -14.97 -14.11 20.96
C VAL A 463 -14.19 -13.46 22.08
N THR A 464 -13.81 -14.19 23.12
CA THR A 464 -12.93 -13.68 24.17
C THR A 464 -11.65 -14.49 24.22
N ALA A 465 -10.50 -13.84 24.11
CA ALA A 465 -9.18 -14.44 24.28
C ALA A 465 -8.51 -13.87 25.53
N THR A 466 -7.95 -14.74 26.37
CA THR A 466 -7.22 -14.38 27.58
C THR A 466 -5.84 -15.00 27.55
N PHE A 467 -4.80 -14.17 27.66
CA PHE A 467 -3.40 -14.55 27.60
C PHE A 467 -2.73 -14.35 28.96
N PRO A 468 -2.73 -15.35 29.86
CA PRO A 468 -2.11 -15.22 31.17
C PRO A 468 -0.60 -14.97 31.10
N LYS A 469 -0.05 -14.48 32.22
CA LYS A 469 1.39 -14.18 32.35
C LYS A 469 2.18 -15.47 32.58
N GLU A 470 3.35 -15.61 31.96
CA GLU A 470 4.32 -16.70 32.20
C GLU A 470 3.74 -18.12 31.97
N LEU A 471 2.67 -18.23 31.19
CA LEU A 471 2.04 -19.49 30.82
C LEU A 471 1.94 -19.57 29.29
N ASP A 472 2.41 -20.68 28.73
CA ASP A 472 2.27 -21.01 27.31
C ASP A 472 0.87 -21.52 26.94
N ILE A 473 -0.08 -21.39 27.88
CA ILE A 473 -1.46 -21.81 27.72
C ILE A 473 -2.35 -20.61 28.01
N GLY A 474 -3.35 -20.36 27.18
CA GLY A 474 -4.37 -19.33 27.42
C GLY A 474 -5.76 -19.85 27.10
N GLU A 475 -6.72 -18.96 27.21
CA GLU A 475 -8.14 -19.30 27.07
C GLU A 475 -8.72 -18.58 25.86
N LEU A 476 -9.21 -19.32 24.88
CA LEU A 476 -10.06 -18.79 23.82
C LEU A 476 -11.49 -19.23 24.12
N SER A 477 -12.43 -18.30 23.98
CA SER A 477 -13.85 -18.61 24.14
C SER A 477 -14.68 -18.05 23.02
N LEU A 478 -15.66 -18.84 22.59
CA LEU A 478 -16.67 -18.46 21.61
C LEU A 478 -18.05 -18.62 22.25
N ASN A 479 -18.79 -17.51 22.40
CA ASN A 479 -20.14 -17.53 22.97
C ASN A 479 -20.26 -18.31 24.31
N ASN A 480 -19.23 -18.20 25.17
CA ASN A 480 -19.07 -18.85 26.48
C ASN A 480 -18.60 -20.31 26.48
N ASP A 481 -18.44 -20.95 25.33
CA ASP A 481 -17.63 -22.18 25.24
C ASP A 481 -16.15 -21.81 25.34
N LYS A 482 -15.34 -22.60 26.06
CA LYS A 482 -13.95 -22.27 26.38
C LYS A 482 -13.03 -23.41 25.96
N ILE A 483 -11.94 -23.05 25.31
CA ILE A 483 -10.85 -23.96 24.97
C ILE A 483 -9.52 -23.40 25.45
N ALA A 484 -8.62 -24.31 25.82
CA ALA A 484 -7.23 -23.97 26.05
C ALA A 484 -6.52 -23.83 24.70
N ILE A 485 -5.74 -22.77 24.53
CA ILE A 485 -4.88 -22.56 23.36
C ILE A 485 -3.42 -22.57 23.81
N GLU A 486 -2.58 -23.31 23.10
CA GLU A 486 -1.13 -23.30 23.31
C GLU A 486 -0.48 -22.23 22.44
N TYR A 487 0.43 -21.45 23.03
CA TYR A 487 1.22 -20.43 22.34
C TYR A 487 2.54 -20.22 23.08
N ASN A 488 3.50 -19.59 22.43
CA ASN A 488 4.73 -19.17 23.10
C ASN A 488 4.50 -17.82 23.78
N TYR A 489 4.62 -17.79 25.11
CA TYR A 489 4.42 -16.59 25.93
C TYR A 489 5.31 -15.43 25.49
N ASP A 490 6.61 -15.68 25.29
CA ASP A 490 7.58 -14.64 24.94
C ASP A 490 7.23 -13.97 23.61
N ILE A 491 6.72 -14.74 22.63
CA ILE A 491 6.30 -14.20 21.33
C ILE A 491 5.02 -13.36 21.50
N ILE A 492 4.00 -13.89 22.18
CA ILE A 492 2.69 -13.23 22.31
C ILE A 492 2.79 -11.96 23.15
N ASP A 493 3.62 -11.93 24.20
CA ASP A 493 3.76 -10.79 25.10
C ASP A 493 4.20 -9.50 24.36
N TYR A 494 5.00 -9.62 23.29
CA TYR A 494 5.36 -8.50 22.42
C TYR A 494 4.18 -7.93 21.61
N PHE A 495 3.17 -8.75 21.29
CA PHE A 495 2.00 -8.33 20.51
C PHE A 495 0.87 -7.80 21.38
N LEU A 496 0.92 -8.01 22.70
CA LEU A 496 -0.09 -7.50 23.60
C LEU A 496 -0.09 -5.96 23.61
N THR A 497 -1.28 -5.38 23.65
CA THR A 497 -1.45 -3.93 23.72
C THR A 497 -0.98 -3.42 25.07
N ARG A 498 -0.03 -2.49 25.04
CA ARG A 498 0.47 -1.76 26.20
C ARG A 498 0.08 -0.29 26.09
N THR A 499 -0.53 0.25 27.14
CA THR A 499 -1.12 1.60 27.23
C THR A 499 -0.14 2.67 27.73
N ARG A 500 1.10 2.29 28.03
CA ARG A 500 2.17 3.14 28.57
C ARG A 500 3.47 3.04 27.78
N ILE A 501 4.46 3.84 28.18
CA ILE A 501 5.77 3.95 27.52
C ILE A 501 6.56 2.63 27.46
N HIS A 502 6.24 1.67 28.33
CA HIS A 502 6.75 0.28 28.29
C HIS A 502 6.64 -0.37 26.91
N LYS A 503 5.64 0.02 26.11
CA LYS A 503 5.49 -0.40 24.71
C LYS A 503 6.75 -0.15 23.87
N TYR A 504 7.41 0.98 24.09
CA TYR A 504 8.58 1.40 23.33
C TYR A 504 9.87 0.96 24.00
N MET A 505 9.93 1.01 25.33
CA MET A 505 11.14 0.69 26.08
C MET A 505 11.48 -0.79 26.10
N ASP A 506 10.50 -1.69 26.05
CA ASP A 506 10.73 -3.13 26.13
C ASP A 506 11.08 -3.79 24.80
N LEU A 507 11.03 -3.04 23.70
CA LEU A 507 11.53 -3.51 22.42
C LEU A 507 13.02 -3.83 22.55
N SER A 508 13.43 -5.07 22.27
CA SER A 508 14.80 -5.57 22.49
C SER A 508 15.86 -4.73 21.78
N ILE A 509 15.51 -4.13 20.64
CA ILE A 509 16.37 -3.20 19.91
C ILE A 509 16.61 -1.92 20.73
N PHE A 510 15.56 -1.33 21.30
CA PHE A 510 15.71 -0.11 22.10
C PHE A 510 16.51 -0.35 23.39
N LYS A 511 16.32 -1.49 24.06
CA LYS A 511 17.11 -1.86 25.25
C LYS A 511 18.61 -1.96 25.00
N ALA A 512 19.03 -2.32 23.78
CA ALA A 512 20.44 -2.43 23.43
C ALA A 512 21.10 -1.07 23.12
N PHE A 513 20.33 -0.10 22.64
CA PHE A 513 20.84 1.18 22.13
C PHE A 513 20.50 2.39 22.98
N PHE A 514 19.66 2.26 24.00
CA PHE A 514 19.23 3.36 24.87
C PHE A 514 19.38 2.99 26.34
N GLY A 515 19.65 3.99 27.17
CA GLY A 515 19.59 3.84 28.61
C GLY A 515 18.92 5.01 29.29
N THR A 516 18.76 4.87 30.60
CA THR A 516 18.04 5.81 31.45
C THR A 516 18.94 6.41 32.50
N CYS A 517 18.87 7.72 32.67
CA CYS A 517 19.41 8.42 33.84
C CYS A 517 18.24 8.96 34.66
N VAL A 518 18.28 8.72 35.97
CA VAL A 518 17.19 9.07 36.87
C VAL A 518 17.68 10.14 37.83
N VAL A 519 17.02 11.30 37.84
CA VAL A 519 17.35 12.40 38.76
C VAL A 519 16.19 12.59 39.74
N THR A 520 16.51 12.52 41.03
CA THR A 520 15.60 12.83 42.13
C THR A 520 16.23 13.92 42.99
N PRO A 521 15.46 14.61 43.87
CA PRO A 521 16.02 15.58 44.80
C PRO A 521 17.14 15.02 45.70
N ASP A 522 17.12 13.71 45.98
CA ASP A 522 18.09 13.09 46.89
C ASP A 522 19.31 12.50 46.18
N ASN A 523 19.11 11.93 44.99
CA ASN A 523 20.16 11.24 44.24
C ASN A 523 19.97 11.29 42.73
N ILE A 524 21.08 11.11 42.00
CA ILE A 524 21.11 10.90 40.56
C ILE A 524 21.67 9.50 40.30
N ARG A 525 20.94 8.69 39.54
CA ARG A 525 21.34 7.35 39.11
C ARG A 525 21.78 7.43 37.65
N SER A 526 23.04 7.12 37.37
CA SER A 526 23.61 7.09 36.03
C SER A 526 23.07 5.91 35.21
N ILE A 527 23.34 5.94 33.90
CA ILE A 527 23.03 4.84 32.97
C ILE A 527 23.73 3.52 33.37
N HIS A 528 24.87 3.59 34.05
CA HIS A 528 25.62 2.44 34.56
C HIS A 528 25.22 2.05 35.98
N ASN A 529 24.07 2.53 36.45
CA ASN A 529 23.53 2.22 37.78
C ASN A 529 24.40 2.76 38.95
N VAL A 530 25.24 3.76 38.70
CA VAL A 530 26.00 4.44 39.75
C VAL A 530 25.13 5.51 40.40
N THR A 531 25.08 5.55 41.73
CA THR A 531 24.25 6.50 42.47
C THR A 531 25.11 7.63 43.02
N TYR A 532 24.79 8.87 42.63
CA TYR A 532 25.41 10.10 43.09
C TYR A 532 24.49 10.84 44.08
N PRO A 533 24.95 11.22 45.27
CA PRO A 533 24.15 11.98 46.23
C PRO A 533 23.97 13.43 45.78
N PHE A 534 22.72 13.87 45.57
CA PHE A 534 22.40 15.20 45.02
C PHE A 534 21.79 16.17 46.05
N HIS A 535 21.43 15.67 47.23
CA HIS A 535 20.88 16.49 48.30
C HIS A 535 21.85 17.61 48.72
N ASN A 536 21.38 18.87 48.75
CA ASN A 536 22.16 20.07 49.11
C ASN A 536 23.43 20.32 48.28
N LYS A 537 23.50 19.81 47.05
CA LYS A 537 24.61 20.08 46.12
C LYS A 537 24.35 21.35 45.28
N PRO A 538 25.42 22.03 44.80
CA PRO A 538 25.29 23.10 43.81
C PRO A 538 24.73 22.59 42.48
N GLU A 539 24.55 23.48 41.50
CA GLU A 539 24.16 23.10 40.14
C GLU A 539 25.16 22.08 39.58
N VAL A 540 24.67 20.96 39.04
CA VAL A 540 25.49 19.87 38.51
C VAL A 540 25.26 19.66 37.02
N LEU A 541 26.30 19.20 36.31
CA LEU A 541 26.19 18.78 34.91
C LEU A 541 25.63 17.35 34.83
N LEU A 542 24.40 17.22 34.33
CA LEU A 542 23.78 15.92 34.07
C LEU A 542 24.40 15.23 32.86
N LEU A 543 24.43 15.95 31.74
CA LEU A 543 24.94 15.47 30.45
C LEU A 543 25.41 16.68 29.64
N GLY A 544 26.58 16.63 29.03
CA GLY A 544 27.04 17.70 28.14
C GLY A 544 28.09 17.18 27.18
N GLN A 545 28.32 17.90 26.08
CA GLN A 545 29.33 17.52 25.11
C GLN A 545 30.74 17.90 25.62
N CYS A 546 31.65 16.93 25.78
CA CYS A 546 32.91 17.18 26.51
C CYS A 546 34.20 17.01 25.69
N TYR A 547 34.08 16.75 24.38
CA TYR A 547 35.23 16.64 23.48
C TYR A 547 35.61 17.95 22.76
N SER A 548 34.84 19.03 22.96
CA SER A 548 34.98 20.31 22.25
C SER A 548 35.05 21.44 23.27
N GLU A 549 35.94 22.42 23.03
CA GLU A 549 36.00 23.67 23.82
C GLU A 549 34.71 24.51 23.68
N ASN A 550 33.96 24.31 22.60
CA ASN A 550 32.63 24.88 22.38
C ASN A 550 31.59 23.76 22.41
N PRO A 551 31.00 23.42 23.57
CA PRO A 551 29.97 22.39 23.68
C PRO A 551 28.68 22.86 23.01
N LYS A 552 28.10 22.02 22.15
CA LYS A 552 26.85 22.35 21.44
C LYS A 552 25.61 22.16 22.31
N TYR A 553 25.71 21.32 23.34
CA TYR A 553 24.64 21.11 24.30
C TYR A 553 25.18 20.83 25.70
N ALA A 554 24.39 21.22 26.70
CA ALA A 554 24.60 20.87 28.10
C ALA A 554 23.27 20.83 28.86
N PHE A 555 23.14 19.89 29.77
CA PHE A 555 22.00 19.71 30.66
C PHE A 555 22.50 19.87 32.08
N THR A 556 22.01 20.86 32.79
CA THR A 556 22.33 21.04 34.21
C THR A 556 21.09 20.86 35.07
N ALA A 557 21.31 20.35 36.29
CA ALA A 557 20.27 20.24 37.29
C ALA A 557 20.66 20.98 38.56
N ARG A 558 19.67 21.59 39.20
CA ARG A 558 19.81 22.23 40.50
C ARG A 558 18.65 21.82 41.39
N ASN A 559 18.96 21.47 42.63
CA ASN A 559 17.93 21.16 43.62
C ASN A 559 17.41 22.47 44.22
N ASP A 560 16.14 22.79 43.99
CA ASP A 560 15.46 23.96 44.52
C ASP A 560 14.40 23.56 45.56
N LEU A 561 13.86 24.55 46.27
CA LEU A 561 12.94 24.37 47.41
C LEU A 561 11.66 23.59 47.06
N HIS A 562 11.28 23.57 45.78
CA HIS A 562 10.08 22.92 45.28
C HIS A 562 10.37 21.71 44.38
N GLY A 563 11.63 21.30 44.21
CA GLY A 563 12.02 20.18 43.35
C GLY A 563 13.25 20.50 42.52
N VAL A 564 13.56 19.66 41.53
CA VAL A 564 14.75 19.83 40.69
C VAL A 564 14.45 20.72 39.49
N SER A 565 15.15 21.84 39.37
CA SER A 565 15.17 22.65 38.16
C SER A 565 16.19 22.11 37.17
N ILE A 566 15.84 22.17 35.88
CA ILE A 566 16.72 21.76 34.78
C ILE A 566 16.95 22.94 33.86
N LYS A 567 18.20 23.14 33.44
CA LYS A 567 18.52 23.98 32.29
C LYS A 567 19.06 23.13 31.16
N ILE A 568 18.52 23.38 29.98
CA ILE A 568 18.89 22.73 28.73
C ILE A 568 19.50 23.80 27.85
N TYR A 569 20.80 23.71 27.68
CA TYR A 569 21.59 24.53 26.76
C TYR A 569 21.72 23.79 25.43
N ASP A 570 21.47 24.50 24.34
CA ASP A 570 21.69 24.06 22.96
C ASP A 570 22.24 25.24 22.15
N GLU A 571 22.66 25.02 20.91
CA GLU A 571 23.27 26.05 20.05
C GLU A 571 22.34 27.25 19.79
N ILE A 572 21.02 27.03 19.88
CA ILE A 572 19.99 28.02 19.48
C ILE A 572 19.39 28.74 20.69
N ASP A 573 19.13 28.02 21.77
CA ASP A 573 18.37 28.52 22.92
C ASP A 573 18.70 27.81 24.23
N THR A 574 18.35 28.47 25.34
CA THR A 574 18.41 27.88 26.68
C THR A 574 16.99 27.74 27.22
N VAL A 575 16.56 26.50 27.42
CA VAL A 575 15.24 26.19 28.00
C VAL A 575 15.42 25.79 29.46
N GLN A 576 14.71 26.47 30.35
CA GLN A 576 14.73 26.17 31.78
C GLN A 576 13.37 25.67 32.24
N ILE A 577 13.36 24.56 32.98
CA ILE A 577 12.20 24.09 33.72
C ILE A 577 12.39 24.46 35.18
N VAL A 578 11.45 25.21 35.74
CA VAL A 578 11.45 25.60 37.15
C VAL A 578 10.24 24.99 37.85
N PRO A 579 10.43 24.23 38.95
CA PRO A 579 9.32 23.71 39.74
C PRO A 579 8.55 24.85 40.43
N ASN A 580 7.23 24.75 40.46
CA ASN A 580 6.33 25.62 41.20
C ASN A 580 5.50 24.79 42.21
N GLN A 581 4.59 25.43 42.96
CA GLN A 581 3.79 24.74 44.00
C GLN A 581 2.85 23.65 43.45
N THR A 582 2.51 23.68 42.16
CA THR A 582 1.48 22.85 41.53
C THR A 582 1.99 22.03 40.33
N GLY A 583 3.27 22.11 39.96
CA GLY A 583 3.83 21.56 38.72
C GLY A 583 5.14 22.24 38.32
N GLY A 584 5.36 22.47 37.03
CA GLY A 584 6.55 23.16 36.50
C GLY A 584 6.20 24.24 35.49
N ALA A 585 7.05 25.26 35.38
CA ALA A 585 6.95 26.30 34.36
C ALA A 585 8.16 26.25 33.43
N VAL A 586 7.91 26.45 32.13
CA VAL A 586 8.95 26.44 31.09
C VAL A 586 9.31 27.88 30.72
N TYR A 587 10.60 28.17 30.78
CA TYR A 587 11.18 29.45 30.41
C TYR A 587 12.16 29.26 29.26
N ASN A 588 12.23 30.23 28.36
CA ASN A 588 13.37 30.38 27.45
C ASN A 588 14.19 31.57 27.93
N ASN A 589 15.42 31.30 28.37
CA ASN A 589 16.20 32.21 29.21
C ASN A 589 15.40 32.67 30.44
N THR A 590 14.91 33.91 30.44
CA THR A 590 14.09 34.49 31.52
C THR A 590 12.61 34.67 31.14
N ILE A 591 12.24 34.38 29.90
CA ILE A 591 10.89 34.63 29.37
C ILE A 591 10.03 33.38 29.58
N HIS A 592 8.92 33.53 30.30
CA HIS A 592 7.94 32.47 30.49
C HIS A 592 7.24 32.14 29.17
N ILE A 593 7.13 30.85 28.84
CA ILE A 593 6.45 30.40 27.62
C ILE A 593 5.09 29.78 28.02
N PRO A 594 3.98 30.47 27.74
CA PRO A 594 2.65 29.90 27.95
C PRO A 594 2.36 28.87 26.86
N LEU A 595 2.69 27.61 27.14
CA LEU A 595 2.32 26.49 26.27
C LEU A 595 0.97 25.92 26.73
N PRO A 596 0.04 25.62 25.81
CA PRO A 596 -1.25 25.04 26.16
C PRO A 596 -1.05 23.60 26.66
N GLN A 597 -1.87 23.20 27.63
CA GLN A 597 -1.97 21.78 28.02
C GLN A 597 -2.55 21.01 26.84
N SER A 598 -1.75 20.12 26.25
CA SER A 598 -2.11 19.38 25.05
C SER A 598 -1.41 18.03 25.04
N PHE A 599 -2.02 17.03 24.41
CA PHE A 599 -1.34 15.78 24.09
C PHE A 599 -0.31 15.94 22.96
N MET A 600 -0.34 17.06 22.22
CA MET A 600 0.56 17.34 21.11
C MET A 600 1.84 18.03 21.59
N PHE A 601 2.96 17.69 20.96
CA PHE A 601 4.23 18.40 21.17
C PHE A 601 4.24 19.72 20.40
N HIS A 602 4.59 20.80 21.09
CA HIS A 602 4.81 22.12 20.52
C HIS A 602 6.28 22.31 20.19
N SER A 603 6.59 22.91 19.05
CA SER A 603 7.97 23.20 18.67
C SER A 603 8.46 24.44 19.42
N LEU A 604 9.61 24.31 20.08
CA LEU A 604 10.30 25.38 20.79
C LEU A 604 11.77 25.35 20.36
N GLY A 605 12.14 26.20 19.40
CA GLY A 605 13.48 26.19 18.80
C GLY A 605 13.79 24.84 18.15
N SER A 606 14.89 24.21 18.57
CA SER A 606 15.29 22.85 18.18
C SER A 606 14.55 21.74 18.93
N LYS A 607 13.74 22.07 19.94
CA LYS A 607 13.14 21.14 20.89
C LYS A 607 11.65 21.01 20.65
N ARG A 608 11.08 19.93 21.17
CA ARG A 608 9.64 19.69 21.18
C ARG A 608 9.20 19.51 22.61
N VAL A 609 8.32 20.39 23.08
CA VAL A 609 7.87 20.42 24.48
C VAL A 609 6.38 20.13 24.53
N ARG A 610 5.98 19.32 25.51
CA ARG A 610 4.59 19.11 25.88
C ARG A 610 4.43 19.37 27.38
N LEU A 611 3.35 20.04 27.75
CA LEU A 611 2.92 20.15 29.13
C LEU A 611 1.60 19.42 29.35
N ASP A 612 1.56 18.67 30.44
CA ASP A 612 0.36 18.16 31.07
C ASP A 612 0.17 18.86 32.43
N SER A 613 -0.87 18.50 33.18
CA SER A 613 -1.18 19.01 34.52
C SER A 613 0.02 18.98 35.48
N ASN A 614 0.77 17.86 35.53
CA ASN A 614 1.87 17.65 36.47
C ASN A 614 3.20 17.22 35.83
N THR A 615 3.24 17.07 34.49
CA THR A 615 4.40 16.53 33.76
C THR A 615 4.82 17.47 32.63
N ILE A 616 6.12 17.50 32.37
CA ILE A 616 6.71 18.23 31.24
C ILE A 616 7.57 17.27 30.46
N ASP A 617 7.29 17.12 29.18
CA ASP A 617 7.97 16.19 28.30
C ASP A 617 8.71 16.95 27.22
N ILE A 618 10.00 16.69 27.09
CA ILE A 618 10.86 17.34 26.11
C ILE A 618 11.51 16.29 25.22
N ILE A 619 11.37 16.45 23.92
CA ILE A 619 12.12 15.69 22.91
C ILE A 619 13.13 16.65 22.28
N ILE A 620 14.38 16.20 22.20
CA ILE A 620 15.47 16.89 21.50
C ILE A 620 15.86 16.02 20.31
N PRO A 621 15.26 16.26 19.12
CA PRO A 621 15.41 15.38 17.96
C PRO A 621 16.87 15.17 17.54
N ASN A 622 17.70 16.21 17.63
CA ASN A 622 19.11 16.15 17.22
C ASN A 622 19.95 15.19 18.07
N LEU A 623 19.55 14.96 19.32
CA LEU A 623 20.24 14.05 20.25
C LEU A 623 19.50 12.72 20.42
N TYR A 624 18.32 12.56 19.79
CA TYR A 624 17.36 11.49 20.08
C TYR A 624 17.11 11.32 21.59
N LEU A 625 17.16 12.43 22.33
CA LEU A 625 17.00 12.47 23.77
C LEU A 625 15.54 12.80 24.11
N TYR A 626 14.96 12.00 24.99
CA TYR A 626 13.67 12.23 25.60
C TYR A 626 13.85 12.49 27.09
N MET A 627 13.22 13.55 27.58
CA MET A 627 13.20 13.91 28.98
C MET A 627 11.75 13.95 29.47
N HIS A 628 11.46 13.18 30.50
CA HIS A 628 10.22 13.25 31.25
C HIS A 628 10.50 13.92 32.59
N TRP A 629 10.00 15.14 32.77
CA TRP A 629 10.16 15.92 33.99
C TRP A 629 8.87 15.89 34.80
N THR A 630 9.01 15.62 36.09
CA THR A 630 8.00 15.85 37.13
C THR A 630 8.68 16.58 38.29
N GLN A 631 7.89 17.16 39.19
CA GLN A 631 8.41 17.86 40.36
C GLN A 631 9.29 16.96 41.26
N GLU A 632 9.00 15.66 41.30
CA GLU A 632 9.60 14.70 42.23
C GLU A 632 10.68 13.81 41.57
N GLN A 633 10.64 13.68 40.24
CA GLN A 633 11.56 12.83 39.48
C GLN A 633 11.71 13.30 38.03
N ILE A 634 12.93 13.20 37.51
CA ILE A 634 13.24 13.41 36.09
C ILE A 634 13.84 12.13 35.52
N LEU A 635 13.39 11.76 34.34
CA LEU A 635 13.90 10.64 33.58
C LEU A 635 14.48 11.15 32.26
N LEU A 636 15.76 10.89 32.05
CA LEU A 636 16.43 11.13 30.78
C LEU A 636 16.59 9.78 30.08
N PHE A 637 16.00 9.64 28.91
CA PHE A 637 16.12 8.49 28.04
C PHE A 637 16.88 8.91 26.79
N PHE A 638 18.07 8.34 26.60
CA PHE A 638 18.96 8.76 25.52
C PHE A 638 19.80 7.59 25.01
N PRO A 639 20.29 7.67 23.77
CA PRO A 639 20.99 6.55 23.16
C PRO A 639 22.43 6.42 23.70
N THR A 640 22.90 5.18 23.82
CA THR A 640 24.21 4.83 24.39
C THR A 640 25.37 5.40 23.58
N TYR A 641 25.19 5.66 22.28
CA TYR A 641 26.23 6.31 21.47
C TYR A 641 26.57 7.73 21.96
N LEU A 642 25.65 8.43 22.66
CA LEU A 642 25.96 9.74 23.25
C LEU A 642 27.08 9.65 24.29
N LEU A 643 27.31 8.49 24.90
CA LEU A 643 28.35 8.30 25.92
C LEU A 643 29.76 8.45 25.36
N GLU A 644 29.98 8.22 24.05
CA GLU A 644 31.29 8.35 23.44
C GLU A 644 31.82 9.79 23.43
N PHE A 645 30.92 10.77 23.53
CA PHE A 645 31.25 12.18 23.39
C PHE A 645 30.57 13.10 24.42
N SER A 646 29.83 12.51 25.35
CA SER A 646 29.21 13.24 26.47
C SER A 646 29.89 12.92 27.79
N CYS A 647 29.96 13.90 28.69
CA CYS A 647 30.30 13.69 30.09
C CYS A 647 29.20 14.28 31.01
N GLY A 648 29.29 13.98 32.30
CA GLY A 648 28.31 14.39 33.30
C GLY A 648 27.87 13.23 34.18
N ILE A 649 27.07 13.54 35.20
CA ILE A 649 26.65 12.56 36.22
C ILE A 649 25.87 11.39 35.61
N CYS A 650 25.10 11.64 34.54
CA CYS A 650 24.34 10.58 33.85
C CYS A 650 25.21 9.55 33.12
N ALA A 651 26.48 9.87 32.84
CA ALA A 651 27.45 9.01 32.16
C ALA A 651 28.48 8.37 33.13
N LEU A 652 28.35 8.58 34.44
CA LEU A 652 29.27 8.00 35.43
C LEU A 652 29.26 6.47 35.40
N ASP A 653 30.44 5.88 35.23
CA ASP A 653 30.71 4.45 35.32
C ASP A 653 31.24 4.03 36.71
N THR A 654 31.75 4.99 37.47
CA THR A 654 32.37 4.83 38.80
C THR A 654 31.93 5.97 39.74
N PHE A 655 32.12 5.78 41.04
CA PHE A 655 31.78 6.81 42.03
C PHE A 655 32.65 8.06 41.82
N ASP A 656 32.02 9.21 41.57
CA ASP A 656 32.73 10.49 41.50
C ASP A 656 33.22 10.90 42.90
N THR A 657 34.53 10.84 43.09
CA THR A 657 35.20 11.24 44.35
C THR A 657 35.77 12.66 44.29
N ASN A 658 35.79 13.29 43.10
CA ASN A 658 36.49 14.53 42.83
C ASN A 658 35.54 15.73 42.59
N ASN A 659 34.23 15.54 42.71
CA ASN A 659 33.18 16.56 42.45
C ASN A 659 33.37 17.26 41.09
N LEU A 660 33.82 16.54 40.07
CA LEU A 660 34.24 17.10 38.78
C LEU A 660 33.09 17.76 38.00
N TYR A 661 31.86 17.34 38.28
CA TYR A 661 30.65 17.77 37.58
C TYR A 661 29.80 18.76 38.37
N GLU A 662 30.29 19.22 39.52
CA GLU A 662 29.68 20.31 40.28
C GLU A 662 30.12 21.67 39.73
N LYS A 663 29.18 22.59 39.56
CA LYS A 663 29.50 23.96 39.15
C LYS A 663 30.27 24.66 40.28
N LEU A 664 31.54 24.98 40.02
CA LEU A 664 32.37 25.77 40.92
C LEU A 664 31.73 27.16 41.10
N PHE A 665 31.46 27.52 42.35
CA PHE A 665 31.10 28.90 42.70
C PHE A 665 32.28 29.82 42.40
N TYR A 666 32.20 30.58 41.30
CA TYR A 666 32.87 31.88 41.27
C TYR A 666 31.93 32.87 41.96
N LEU A 667 32.38 33.37 43.11
CA LEU A 667 31.76 34.49 43.85
C LEU A 667 31.65 35.73 42.97
#